data_AF-A0AAP0R108-F1
#
_entry.id   AF-A0AAP0R108-F1
#
_cell.length_a   1.000
_cell.length_b   1.000
_cell.length_c   1.000
_cell.angle_alpha   90.00
_cell.angle_beta   90.00
_cell.angle_gamma   90.00
#
_symmetry.space_group_name_H-M   'P 1'
#
loop_
_entity.id
_entity.type
_entity.pdbx_description
1 polymer ?
#
loop_
_entity_poly.entity_id
_entity_poly.type
_entity_poly.pdbx_seq_one_letter_code
_entity_poly.pdbx_strand_id
1 'polypeptide(L)'
;MRLVRSFTVTPHLLSPPHSIHPSRIDGIESGVAIECSNLNYSITKKQRKLVPILRDCSFSVPSGQLWMLLGPNGCGKSTLLKVLAGLLKPTNGHVYVKRPKSFVFQNPDHQVVMPTVEADVAFGLGNLNLTHDEVRSKVAKALDAVGMSNYLQRPIQTLSGGQKQRVAIAGALAEACKVLLLDELTTFLDESDQFGVIEAVKNSLGDSRDVTALWVTHRLEELEYADGAFYMEDGKIVMQADGLFELLALMGSRALSAGASFDSPDLAFERNHAEDVSKVRWNGERGHKFHESNGVVEQSSSPVRRDVVSRSLSAIKALENDEIDLEGGRLEKGRDRIVRGSRAVKFPNQALLSGCAYCISSCSMILVNKFVLSGYNFDAGISLMVYQNFISVITVTILSFLGVISTEPLTWRLIKVWLPVNVIFVGMLITSMFSLKYINVAMVTVLKNVTNVITAVGEMYLFNKRHDNRVWAALFLMIISAISGGITDLSFHAVGYAWQIINCFLTASYSSEAKRHDFGLGLFSNSMICIQLTLRRVMDTAKQVTKSGNLNEFSMVLLNNSLSLPLGVLLVIVFNEVDYLSRTPLLRLPSFWLVMTLSGFLGLAISFTSMWFLHQTGATTYSLVGSLNKIPLSVAGILLFKVPTSLENSASIFFGLLAGVFFARAKMWERSQSG
;
A
#
# COMPACT_ATOMS: atom_id res chain seq x y z
N MET A 1 1.11 46.72 -2.53
CA MET A 1 2.33 45.87 -2.51
C MET A 1 1.93 44.51 -3.11
N ARG A 2 2.46 43.97 -4.23
CA ARG A 2 3.81 44.02 -4.85
C ARG A 2 4.90 43.70 -3.80
N LEU A 3 5.72 42.64 -3.86
CA LEU A 3 5.87 41.49 -4.80
C LEU A 3 5.65 40.16 -4.01
N VAL A 4 5.54 38.95 -4.60
CA VAL A 4 6.63 38.11 -5.18
C VAL A 4 6.11 37.31 -6.39
N ARG A 5 6.95 37.17 -7.43
CA ARG A 5 6.78 36.28 -8.59
C ARG A 5 7.76 35.10 -8.48
N SER A 6 7.52 34.07 -9.31
CA SER A 6 8.44 32.98 -9.67
C SER A 6 8.50 31.76 -8.74
N PHE A 7 7.72 30.72 -9.10
CA PHE A 7 8.28 29.41 -9.50
C PHE A 7 7.19 28.61 -10.25
N THR A 8 7.09 28.84 -11.57
CA THR A 8 6.27 28.00 -12.46
C THR A 8 7.06 26.78 -12.90
N VAL A 9 6.69 25.60 -12.41
CA VAL A 9 7.13 24.32 -12.97
C VAL A 9 6.15 23.91 -14.06
N THR A 10 6.63 23.80 -15.29
CA THR A 10 5.86 23.34 -16.45
C THR A 10 5.75 21.81 -16.46
N PRO A 11 4.55 21.22 -16.36
CA PRO A 11 4.36 19.82 -16.73
C PRO A 11 4.30 19.71 -18.26
N HIS A 12 5.30 19.04 -18.86
CA HIS A 12 5.20 18.62 -20.26
C HIS A 12 4.16 17.49 -20.37
N LEU A 13 2.90 17.87 -20.57
CA LEU A 13 1.82 17.01 -21.04
C LEU A 13 1.46 17.42 -22.46
N LEU A 14 1.26 16.41 -23.31
CA LEU A 14 1.11 16.56 -24.76
C LEU A 14 -0.05 17.49 -25.11
N SER A 15 0.23 18.49 -25.94
CA SER A 15 -0.78 19.35 -26.55
C SER A 15 -1.78 18.48 -27.34
N PRO A 16 -3.09 18.79 -27.33
CA PRO A 16 -4.00 18.20 -28.31
C PRO A 16 -3.55 18.62 -29.71
N PRO A 17 -3.49 17.71 -30.70
CA PRO A 17 -3.24 18.10 -32.08
C PRO A 17 -4.36 19.02 -32.57
N HIS A 18 -3.98 19.99 -33.40
CA HIS A 18 -4.78 21.15 -33.78
C HIS A 18 -6.21 20.83 -34.25
N SER A 19 -7.10 21.79 -33.99
CA SER A 19 -8.44 21.90 -34.56
C SER A 19 -8.43 21.72 -36.08
N ILE A 20 -8.86 20.55 -36.55
CA ILE A 20 -9.25 20.35 -37.95
C ILE A 20 -10.71 20.80 -38.06
N HIS A 21 -10.97 21.79 -38.92
CA HIS A 21 -12.34 22.20 -39.25
C HIS A 21 -13.16 20.99 -39.73
N PRO A 22 -14.46 20.90 -39.40
CA PRO A 22 -15.33 19.86 -39.94
C PRO A 22 -15.55 20.10 -41.44
N SER A 23 -14.67 19.53 -42.27
CA SER A 23 -14.96 19.31 -43.68
C SER A 23 -16.09 18.28 -43.77
N ARG A 24 -17.24 18.71 -44.30
CA ARG A 24 -18.44 17.92 -44.56
C ARG A 24 -18.17 16.45 -44.88
N ILE A 25 -18.82 15.56 -44.12
CA ILE A 25 -19.29 14.27 -44.63
C ILE A 25 -20.77 14.21 -44.27
N ASP A 26 -21.59 14.84 -45.10
CA ASP A 26 -23.03 14.57 -45.17
C ASP A 26 -23.19 13.22 -45.90
N GLY A 27 -23.90 12.24 -45.31
CA GLY A 27 -24.28 11.00 -46.02
C GLY A 27 -23.83 9.66 -45.41
N ILE A 28 -23.99 9.44 -44.10
CA ILE A 28 -24.19 8.08 -43.57
C ILE A 28 -25.58 8.03 -42.95
N GLU A 29 -26.42 7.12 -43.45
CA GLU A 29 -27.81 6.96 -43.00
C GLU A 29 -27.91 6.51 -41.53
N SER A 30 -29.05 6.78 -40.92
CA SER A 30 -29.29 6.81 -39.48
C SER A 30 -29.36 5.43 -38.77
N GLY A 31 -28.64 4.42 -39.28
CA GLY A 31 -28.73 3.03 -38.81
C GLY A 31 -27.57 2.54 -37.93
N VAL A 32 -26.34 3.02 -38.10
CA VAL A 32 -25.12 2.37 -37.55
C VAL A 32 -24.45 3.19 -36.45
N ALA A 33 -23.98 2.51 -35.39
CA ALA A 33 -23.31 3.13 -34.24
C ALA A 33 -21.81 2.80 -34.15
N ILE A 34 -21.38 1.63 -34.61
CA ILE A 34 -19.97 1.24 -34.77
C ILE A 34 -19.79 0.68 -36.18
N GLU A 35 -18.75 1.10 -36.88
CA GLU A 35 -18.37 0.54 -38.18
C GLU A 35 -16.84 0.45 -38.26
N CYS A 36 -16.33 -0.71 -38.69
CA CYS A 36 -14.93 -0.96 -38.93
C CYS A 36 -14.75 -1.56 -40.31
N SER A 37 -13.73 -1.10 -41.05
CA SER A 37 -13.40 -1.61 -42.38
C SER A 37 -11.89 -1.81 -42.50
N ASN A 38 -11.48 -3.04 -42.77
CA ASN A 38 -10.10 -3.49 -42.97
C ASN A 38 -9.18 -3.06 -41.80
N LEU A 39 -9.68 -3.15 -40.57
CA LEU A 39 -9.01 -2.63 -39.39
C LEU A 39 -7.80 -3.48 -39.00
N ASN A 40 -6.62 -2.85 -38.94
CA ASN A 40 -5.36 -3.51 -38.61
C ASN A 40 -4.65 -2.77 -37.48
N TYR A 41 -4.07 -3.51 -36.53
CA TYR A 41 -3.29 -2.96 -35.43
C TYR A 41 -2.12 -3.87 -35.05
N SER A 42 -0.91 -3.31 -35.00
CA SER A 42 0.32 -4.02 -34.66
C SER A 42 1.08 -3.33 -33.52
N ILE A 43 1.67 -4.11 -32.62
CA ILE A 43 2.56 -3.63 -31.56
C ILE A 43 4.02 -3.84 -31.93
N THR A 44 4.90 -2.95 -31.45
CA THR A 44 6.36 -3.10 -31.61
C THR A 44 6.95 -3.69 -30.33
N LYS A 45 7.54 -4.90 -30.40
CA LYS A 45 8.25 -5.51 -29.24
C LYS A 45 9.67 -4.93 -29.12
N LYS A 46 10.34 -5.17 -27.96
CA LYS A 46 11.69 -4.65 -27.63
C LYS A 46 12.78 -4.85 -28.71
N GLN A 47 12.62 -5.84 -29.60
CA GLN A 47 13.52 -6.13 -30.72
C GLN A 47 13.14 -5.41 -32.04
N ARG A 48 12.29 -4.37 -32.00
CA ARG A 48 11.68 -3.70 -33.17
C ARG A 48 10.84 -4.59 -34.10
N LYS A 49 10.62 -5.87 -33.75
CA LYS A 49 9.70 -6.75 -34.48
C LYS A 49 8.26 -6.26 -34.30
N LEU A 50 7.60 -5.95 -35.42
CA LEU A 50 6.16 -5.71 -35.48
C LEU A 50 5.42 -7.04 -35.23
N VAL A 51 4.39 -7.01 -34.39
CA VAL A 51 3.52 -8.16 -34.12
C VAL A 51 2.08 -7.73 -34.38
N PRO A 52 1.40 -8.28 -35.41
CA PRO A 52 0.00 -7.95 -35.70
C PRO A 52 -0.92 -8.60 -34.68
N ILE A 53 -1.74 -7.77 -34.03
CA ILE A 53 -2.74 -8.14 -33.02
C ILE A 53 -4.15 -8.13 -33.62
N LEU A 54 -4.49 -7.08 -34.37
CA LEU A 54 -5.71 -7.02 -35.19
C LEU A 54 -5.31 -7.11 -36.65
N ARG A 55 -6.04 -7.94 -37.40
CA ARG A 55 -5.79 -8.27 -38.80
C ARG A 55 -7.12 -8.18 -39.51
N ASP A 56 -7.32 -7.14 -40.31
CA ASP A 56 -8.47 -7.06 -41.22
C ASP A 56 -9.84 -7.25 -40.53
N CYS A 57 -10.06 -6.60 -39.37
CA CYS A 57 -11.36 -6.63 -38.72
C CYS A 57 -12.35 -5.72 -39.47
N SER A 58 -13.38 -6.31 -40.05
CA SER A 58 -14.47 -5.60 -40.72
C SER A 58 -15.81 -6.07 -40.14
N PHE A 59 -16.59 -5.14 -39.58
CA PHE A 59 -17.89 -5.41 -38.95
C PHE A 59 -18.64 -4.09 -38.68
N SER A 60 -19.95 -4.20 -38.43
CA SER A 60 -20.81 -3.07 -38.07
C SER A 60 -21.79 -3.43 -36.96
N VAL A 61 -22.07 -2.49 -36.05
CA VAL A 61 -23.07 -2.63 -34.97
C VAL A 61 -24.19 -1.61 -35.21
N PRO A 62 -25.45 -2.05 -35.41
CA PRO A 62 -26.60 -1.15 -35.52
C PRO A 62 -26.80 -0.29 -34.27
N SER A 63 -27.39 0.89 -34.44
CA SER A 63 -27.74 1.78 -33.32
C SER A 63 -28.81 1.14 -32.43
N GLY A 64 -28.63 1.24 -31.11
CA GLY A 64 -29.68 0.86 -30.15
C GLY A 64 -29.79 -0.64 -29.88
N GLN A 65 -28.70 -1.38 -30.11
CA GLN A 65 -28.59 -2.82 -29.87
C GLN A 65 -27.43 -3.14 -28.91
N LEU A 66 -27.54 -4.26 -28.21
CA LEU A 66 -26.46 -4.87 -27.43
C LEU A 66 -25.83 -5.99 -28.25
N TRP A 67 -24.61 -5.76 -28.71
CA TRP A 67 -23.81 -6.77 -29.41
C TRP A 67 -22.70 -7.32 -28.53
N MET A 68 -22.39 -8.60 -28.68
CA MET A 68 -21.29 -9.25 -27.96
C MET A 68 -20.12 -9.62 -28.87
N LEU A 69 -18.91 -9.61 -28.32
CA LEU A 69 -17.67 -9.97 -29.01
C LEU A 69 -16.95 -11.08 -28.25
N LEU A 70 -16.95 -12.27 -28.83
CA LEU A 70 -16.45 -13.51 -28.23
C LEU A 70 -15.21 -14.02 -28.95
N GLY A 71 -14.56 -15.01 -28.35
CA GLY A 71 -13.35 -15.65 -28.88
C GLY A 71 -12.35 -16.01 -27.79
N PRO A 72 -11.36 -16.87 -28.11
CA PRO A 72 -10.39 -17.35 -27.13
C PRO A 72 -9.54 -16.24 -26.51
N ASN A 73 -8.97 -16.53 -25.35
CA ASN A 73 -8.11 -15.58 -24.65
C ASN A 73 -6.85 -15.26 -25.47
N GLY A 74 -6.56 -13.96 -25.59
CA GLY A 74 -5.44 -13.46 -26.40
C GLY A 74 -5.72 -13.21 -27.88
N CYS A 75 -6.92 -13.51 -28.42
CA CYS A 75 -7.22 -13.32 -29.85
C CYS A 75 -7.31 -11.84 -30.29
N GLY A 76 -7.44 -10.89 -29.36
CA GLY A 76 -7.41 -9.45 -29.63
C GLY A 76 -8.60 -8.64 -29.14
N LYS A 77 -9.65 -9.26 -28.56
CA LYS A 77 -10.92 -8.63 -28.16
C LYS A 77 -10.77 -7.26 -27.46
N SER A 78 -10.11 -7.21 -26.30
CA SER A 78 -9.85 -5.97 -25.55
C SER A 78 -8.94 -4.97 -26.27
N THR A 79 -8.15 -5.41 -27.27
CA THR A 79 -7.35 -4.50 -28.12
C THR A 79 -8.24 -3.82 -29.16
N LEU A 80 -9.15 -4.57 -29.79
CA LEU A 80 -10.17 -4.02 -30.67
C LEU A 80 -11.05 -3.00 -29.91
N LEU A 81 -11.53 -3.37 -28.74
CA LEU A 81 -12.28 -2.49 -27.83
C LEU A 81 -11.55 -1.17 -27.53
N LYS A 82 -10.23 -1.21 -27.27
CA LYS A 82 -9.40 -0.02 -27.03
C LYS A 82 -9.15 0.81 -28.30
N VAL A 83 -9.11 0.20 -29.49
CA VAL A 83 -9.09 0.92 -30.77
C VAL A 83 -10.43 1.63 -31.00
N LEU A 84 -11.56 0.95 -30.78
CA LEU A 84 -12.91 1.54 -30.86
C LEU A 84 -13.08 2.71 -29.89
N ALA A 85 -12.55 2.60 -28.66
CA ALA A 85 -12.54 3.68 -27.68
C ALA A 85 -11.68 4.89 -28.11
N GLY A 86 -10.74 4.70 -29.03
CA GLY A 86 -9.74 5.71 -29.41
C GLY A 86 -8.53 5.78 -28.47
N LEU A 87 -8.40 4.82 -27.54
CA LEU A 87 -7.25 4.68 -26.64
C LEU A 87 -6.02 4.15 -27.39
N LEU A 88 -6.22 3.44 -28.51
CA LEU A 88 -5.19 2.97 -29.42
C LEU A 88 -5.48 3.47 -30.84
N LYS A 89 -4.46 4.03 -31.51
CA LYS A 89 -4.56 4.42 -32.92
C LYS A 89 -4.34 3.18 -33.81
N PRO A 90 -5.23 2.88 -34.78
CA PRO A 90 -5.02 1.76 -35.70
C PRO A 90 -3.80 1.98 -36.61
N THR A 91 -3.22 0.88 -37.09
CA THR A 91 -2.12 0.89 -38.06
C THR A 91 -2.64 1.13 -39.48
N ASN A 92 -3.80 0.56 -39.83
CA ASN A 92 -4.52 0.79 -41.08
C ASN A 92 -6.02 0.49 -40.91
N GLY A 93 -6.84 0.88 -41.88
CA GLY A 93 -8.29 0.68 -41.90
C GLY A 93 -9.10 1.87 -41.38
N HIS A 94 -10.41 1.79 -41.54
CA HIS A 94 -11.39 2.79 -41.11
C HIS A 94 -12.05 2.36 -39.79
N VAL A 95 -12.31 3.34 -38.91
CA VAL A 95 -13.05 3.17 -37.65
C VAL A 95 -13.98 4.35 -37.46
N TYR A 96 -15.28 4.07 -37.52
CA TYR A 96 -16.33 4.99 -37.11
C TYR A 96 -16.99 4.48 -35.83
N VAL A 97 -17.15 5.37 -34.85
CA VAL A 97 -17.90 5.13 -33.62
C VAL A 97 -18.66 6.40 -33.29
N LYS A 98 -19.99 6.28 -33.20
CA LYS A 98 -20.92 7.36 -32.85
C LYS A 98 -20.53 7.98 -31.50
N ARG A 99 -20.64 9.31 -31.39
CA ARG A 99 -20.21 10.08 -30.22
C ARG A 99 -21.40 10.69 -29.47
N PRO A 100 -21.30 10.96 -28.14
CA PRO A 100 -20.19 10.60 -27.26
C PRO A 100 -20.07 9.08 -27.07
N LYS A 101 -18.90 8.59 -26.66
CA LYS A 101 -18.64 7.17 -26.40
C LYS A 101 -17.85 7.02 -25.12
N SER A 102 -18.17 6.02 -24.33
CA SER A 102 -17.54 5.78 -23.02
C SER A 102 -17.12 4.32 -22.90
N PHE A 103 -16.06 4.07 -22.13
CA PHE A 103 -15.41 2.77 -22.00
C PHE A 103 -15.45 2.32 -20.54
N VAL A 104 -15.90 1.10 -20.28
CA VAL A 104 -15.93 0.50 -18.95
C VAL A 104 -14.92 -0.63 -18.90
N PHE A 105 -13.99 -0.54 -17.94
CA PHE A 105 -12.90 -1.51 -17.78
C PHE A 105 -13.37 -2.80 -17.07
N GLN A 106 -12.66 -3.89 -17.32
CA GLN A 106 -12.88 -5.21 -16.70
C GLN A 106 -12.78 -5.21 -15.18
N ASN A 107 -11.85 -4.43 -14.60
CA ASN A 107 -11.75 -4.28 -13.16
C ASN A 107 -12.32 -2.90 -12.75
N PRO A 108 -13.43 -2.83 -12.00
CA PRO A 108 -14.02 -1.55 -11.61
C PRO A 108 -13.13 -0.80 -10.62
N ASP A 109 -12.30 -1.49 -9.82
CA ASP A 109 -11.35 -0.85 -8.90
C ASP A 109 -10.25 -0.05 -9.62
N HIS A 110 -10.11 -0.18 -10.93
CA HIS A 110 -9.22 0.68 -11.74
C HIS A 110 -9.91 1.94 -12.30
N GLN A 111 -11.25 2.01 -12.24
CA GLN A 111 -12.05 3.08 -12.85
C GLN A 111 -12.73 3.96 -11.81
N VAL A 112 -13.21 3.37 -10.72
CA VAL A 112 -13.92 4.06 -9.64
C VAL A 112 -12.89 4.70 -8.70
N VAL A 113 -12.90 6.03 -8.57
CA VAL A 113 -11.83 6.84 -7.97
C VAL A 113 -12.28 7.85 -6.93
N MET A 114 -13.58 8.18 -6.90
CA MET A 114 -14.15 9.08 -5.89
C MET A 114 -14.62 8.32 -4.65
N PRO A 115 -14.92 9.02 -3.55
CA PRO A 115 -15.21 8.33 -2.29
C PRO A 115 -16.65 7.82 -2.15
N THR A 116 -17.62 8.52 -2.73
CA THR A 116 -19.05 8.16 -2.73
C THR A 116 -19.56 7.93 -4.15
N VAL A 117 -20.61 7.11 -4.26
CA VAL A 117 -21.23 6.75 -5.54
C VAL A 117 -21.68 7.98 -6.34
N GLU A 118 -22.34 8.96 -5.69
CA GLU A 118 -22.75 10.22 -6.31
C GLU A 118 -21.53 10.97 -6.89
N ALA A 119 -20.45 11.08 -6.12
CA ALA A 119 -19.26 11.83 -6.53
C ALA A 119 -18.54 11.17 -7.71
N ASP A 120 -18.53 9.84 -7.79
CA ASP A 120 -17.87 9.11 -8.89
C ASP A 120 -18.64 9.21 -10.20
N VAL A 121 -19.96 9.02 -10.14
CA VAL A 121 -20.83 9.22 -11.31
C VAL A 121 -20.83 10.70 -11.75
N ALA A 122 -20.67 11.64 -10.82
CA ALA A 122 -20.49 13.06 -11.13
C ALA A 122 -19.10 13.40 -11.71
N PHE A 123 -18.08 12.56 -11.54
CA PHE A 123 -16.69 12.91 -11.87
C PHE A 123 -16.49 13.21 -13.36
N GLY A 124 -17.05 12.37 -14.24
CA GLY A 124 -17.00 12.58 -15.71
C GLY A 124 -17.68 13.87 -16.16
N LEU A 125 -18.65 14.37 -15.39
CA LEU A 125 -19.38 15.61 -15.69
C LEU A 125 -18.56 16.88 -15.40
N GLY A 126 -17.49 16.80 -14.61
CA GLY A 126 -16.71 17.98 -14.18
C GLY A 126 -16.04 18.79 -15.31
N ASN A 127 -15.94 18.22 -16.52
CA ASN A 127 -15.43 18.90 -17.72
C ASN A 127 -16.54 19.64 -18.51
N LEU A 128 -17.79 19.58 -18.08
CA LEU A 128 -18.93 20.21 -18.72
C LEU A 128 -19.37 21.45 -17.92
N ASN A 129 -19.75 22.53 -18.62
CA ASN A 129 -20.32 23.74 -17.99
C ASN A 129 -21.78 23.51 -17.58
N LEU A 130 -22.00 22.62 -16.61
CA LEU A 130 -23.32 22.28 -16.07
C LEU A 130 -23.55 22.94 -14.70
N THR A 131 -24.80 23.26 -14.41
CA THR A 131 -25.25 23.67 -13.07
C THR A 131 -25.30 22.47 -12.10
N HIS A 132 -25.29 22.74 -10.80
CA HIS A 132 -25.40 21.68 -9.78
C HIS A 132 -26.67 20.84 -9.91
N ASP A 133 -27.80 21.45 -10.32
CA ASP A 133 -29.06 20.73 -10.48
C ASP A 133 -29.06 19.83 -11.74
N GLU A 134 -28.40 20.25 -12.83
CA GLU A 134 -28.19 19.41 -14.01
C GLU A 134 -27.27 18.23 -13.71
N VAL A 135 -26.18 18.45 -12.95
CA VAL A 135 -25.29 17.38 -12.47
C VAL A 135 -26.07 16.38 -11.62
N ARG A 136 -26.81 16.86 -10.60
CA ARG A 136 -27.65 16.00 -9.74
C ARG A 136 -28.68 15.22 -10.56
N SER A 137 -29.36 15.86 -11.51
CA SER A 137 -30.36 15.23 -12.37
C SER A 137 -29.75 14.12 -13.24
N LYS A 138 -28.58 14.36 -13.84
CA LYS A 138 -27.83 13.36 -14.62
C LYS A 138 -27.36 12.18 -13.77
N VAL A 139 -26.78 12.44 -12.61
CA VAL A 139 -26.30 11.40 -11.69
C VAL A 139 -27.45 10.54 -11.18
N ALA A 140 -28.57 11.15 -10.77
CA ALA A 140 -29.75 10.41 -10.33
C ALA A 140 -30.30 9.50 -11.44
N LYS A 141 -30.49 10.00 -12.66
CA LYS A 141 -30.94 9.20 -13.81
C LYS A 141 -29.99 8.05 -14.16
N ALA A 142 -28.68 8.29 -14.12
CA ALA A 142 -27.69 7.29 -14.43
C ALA A 142 -27.61 6.18 -13.37
N LEU A 143 -27.79 6.52 -12.09
CA LEU A 143 -27.86 5.55 -10.99
C LEU A 143 -29.17 4.75 -11.02
N ASP A 144 -30.27 5.35 -11.45
CA ASP A 144 -31.56 4.68 -11.59
C ASP A 144 -31.53 3.62 -12.70
N ALA A 145 -30.96 3.97 -13.86
CA ALA A 145 -30.77 3.03 -14.97
C ALA A 145 -29.96 1.77 -14.61
N VAL A 146 -29.13 1.81 -13.57
CA VAL A 146 -28.33 0.67 -13.09
C VAL A 146 -28.82 0.08 -11.75
N GLY A 147 -29.98 0.52 -11.23
CA GLY A 147 -30.55 0.02 -9.98
C GLY A 147 -29.78 0.44 -8.70
N MET A 148 -29.03 1.54 -8.74
CA MET A 148 -28.17 2.04 -7.67
C MET A 148 -28.66 3.37 -7.03
N SER A 149 -29.91 3.79 -7.29
CA SER A 149 -30.48 5.05 -6.74
C SER A 149 -30.34 5.20 -5.22
N ASN A 150 -30.51 4.11 -4.47
CA ASN A 150 -30.38 4.09 -3.00
C ASN A 150 -28.92 4.16 -2.48
N TYR A 151 -27.93 4.22 -3.38
CA TYR A 151 -26.51 4.09 -3.05
C TYR A 151 -25.73 5.42 -3.15
N LEU A 152 -26.37 6.52 -3.57
CA LEU A 152 -25.77 7.87 -3.76
C LEU A 152 -24.68 8.24 -2.74
N GLN A 153 -25.00 8.19 -1.44
CA GLN A 153 -24.08 8.59 -0.36
C GLN A 153 -23.20 7.44 0.17
N ARG A 154 -23.33 6.22 -0.36
CA ARG A 154 -22.61 5.06 0.14
C ARG A 154 -21.12 5.16 -0.25
N PRO A 155 -20.17 4.87 0.67
CA PRO A 155 -18.76 4.84 0.33
C PRO A 155 -18.46 3.69 -0.65
N ILE A 156 -17.78 4.01 -1.75
CA ILE A 156 -17.49 3.07 -2.85
C ILE A 156 -16.73 1.82 -2.41
N GLN A 157 -15.86 1.95 -1.42
CA GLN A 157 -15.08 0.84 -0.87
C GLN A 157 -15.94 -0.22 -0.17
N THR A 158 -17.21 0.09 0.14
CA THR A 158 -18.18 -0.82 0.78
C THR A 158 -19.10 -1.55 -0.21
N LEU A 159 -18.88 -1.36 -1.51
CA LEU A 159 -19.64 -1.99 -2.58
C LEU A 159 -19.04 -3.37 -2.96
N SER A 160 -19.90 -4.31 -3.36
CA SER A 160 -19.47 -5.54 -4.03
C SER A 160 -18.84 -5.25 -5.40
N GLY A 161 -18.18 -6.25 -6.00
CA GLY A 161 -17.63 -6.14 -7.36
C GLY A 161 -18.69 -5.72 -8.38
N GLY A 162 -19.85 -6.40 -8.40
CA GLY A 162 -20.94 -6.08 -9.33
C GLY A 162 -21.60 -4.74 -9.03
N GLN A 163 -21.66 -4.31 -7.77
CA GLN A 163 -22.10 -2.95 -7.42
C GLN A 163 -21.13 -1.88 -7.95
N LYS A 164 -19.81 -2.05 -7.83
CA LYS A 164 -18.84 -1.13 -8.42
C LYS A 164 -18.90 -1.12 -9.95
N GLN A 165 -19.10 -2.28 -10.58
CA GLN A 165 -19.28 -2.39 -12.03
C GLN A 165 -20.50 -1.60 -12.52
N ARG A 166 -21.62 -1.68 -11.78
CA ARG A 166 -22.82 -0.87 -12.05
C ARG A 166 -22.58 0.63 -11.87
N VAL A 167 -21.81 1.06 -10.87
CA VAL A 167 -21.40 2.46 -10.71
C VAL A 167 -20.53 2.94 -11.87
N ALA A 168 -19.60 2.10 -12.35
CA ALA A 168 -18.77 2.40 -13.52
C ALA A 168 -19.60 2.55 -14.81
N ILE A 169 -20.66 1.76 -14.98
CA ILE A 169 -21.67 1.93 -16.04
C ILE A 169 -22.42 3.26 -15.85
N ALA A 170 -22.91 3.57 -14.65
CA ALA A 170 -23.60 4.83 -14.37
C ALA A 170 -22.74 6.06 -14.70
N GLY A 171 -21.44 6.05 -14.37
CA GLY A 171 -20.53 7.13 -14.76
C GLY A 171 -20.50 7.36 -16.28
N ALA A 172 -20.40 6.28 -17.07
CA ALA A 172 -20.46 6.34 -18.52
C ALA A 172 -21.82 6.84 -19.06
N LEU A 173 -22.94 6.53 -18.39
CA LEU A 173 -24.27 7.01 -18.79
C LEU A 173 -24.50 8.48 -18.42
N ALA A 174 -23.96 8.96 -17.30
CA ALA A 174 -24.07 10.36 -16.89
C ALA A 174 -23.48 11.31 -17.94
N GLU A 175 -22.34 10.93 -18.55
CA GLU A 175 -21.70 11.60 -19.69
C GLU A 175 -22.56 11.66 -20.97
N ALA A 176 -23.73 11.00 -20.97
CA ALA A 176 -24.66 10.90 -22.11
C ALA A 176 -24.01 10.25 -23.35
N CYS A 177 -23.31 9.14 -23.15
CA CYS A 177 -22.78 8.34 -24.24
C CYS A 177 -23.89 7.78 -25.15
N LYS A 178 -23.56 7.66 -26.44
CA LYS A 178 -24.36 6.97 -27.47
C LYS A 178 -23.80 5.59 -27.81
N VAL A 179 -22.53 5.34 -27.45
CA VAL A 179 -21.89 4.02 -27.53
C VAL A 179 -21.20 3.71 -26.21
N LEU A 180 -21.53 2.55 -25.65
CA LEU A 180 -20.98 1.99 -24.43
C LEU A 180 -20.09 0.79 -24.79
N LEU A 181 -18.81 0.86 -24.42
CA LEU A 181 -17.78 -0.12 -24.77
C LEU A 181 -17.36 -0.89 -23.51
N LEU A 182 -17.63 -2.20 -23.46
CA LEU A 182 -17.65 -2.98 -22.22
C LEU A 182 -16.67 -4.17 -22.29
N ASP A 183 -15.60 -4.15 -21.48
CA ASP A 183 -14.52 -5.15 -21.49
C ASP A 183 -14.72 -6.19 -20.36
N GLU A 184 -15.29 -7.37 -20.64
CA GLU A 184 -15.38 -8.55 -19.74
C GLU A 184 -15.95 -8.28 -18.32
N LEU A 185 -17.00 -7.45 -18.21
CA LEU A 185 -17.56 -6.89 -16.95
C LEU A 185 -17.94 -7.89 -15.84
N THR A 186 -18.30 -9.11 -16.22
CA THR A 186 -18.82 -10.18 -15.36
C THR A 186 -17.73 -11.12 -14.84
N THR A 187 -16.48 -10.90 -15.24
CA THR A 187 -15.35 -11.69 -14.76
C THR A 187 -15.14 -11.47 -13.26
N PHE A 188 -14.88 -12.55 -12.52
CA PHE A 188 -14.68 -12.52 -11.06
C PHE A 188 -15.90 -12.08 -10.23
N LEU A 189 -17.11 -12.10 -10.80
CA LEU A 189 -18.37 -11.88 -10.07
C LEU A 189 -19.10 -13.20 -9.79
N ASP A 190 -19.83 -13.26 -8.68
CA ASP A 190 -20.80 -14.32 -8.39
C ASP A 190 -22.06 -14.16 -9.27
N GLU A 191 -22.80 -15.24 -9.53
CA GLU A 191 -23.94 -15.26 -10.47
C GLU A 191 -24.99 -14.17 -10.22
N SER A 192 -25.32 -13.87 -8.96
CA SER A 192 -26.26 -12.81 -8.60
C SER A 192 -25.75 -11.41 -8.94
N ASP A 193 -24.45 -11.18 -8.81
CA ASP A 193 -23.82 -9.90 -9.16
C ASP A 193 -23.64 -9.80 -10.70
N GLN A 194 -23.42 -10.92 -11.39
CA GLN A 194 -23.41 -10.99 -12.87
C GLN A 194 -24.78 -10.59 -13.45
N PHE A 195 -25.87 -11.19 -12.96
CA PHE A 195 -27.22 -10.87 -13.41
C PHE A 195 -27.54 -9.38 -13.23
N GLY A 196 -27.18 -8.80 -12.08
CA GLY A 196 -27.37 -7.37 -11.84
C GLY A 196 -26.57 -6.46 -12.78
N VAL A 197 -25.38 -6.88 -13.22
CA VAL A 197 -24.60 -6.15 -14.24
C VAL A 197 -25.24 -6.27 -15.63
N ILE A 198 -25.69 -7.47 -16.02
CA ILE A 198 -26.42 -7.71 -17.27
C ILE A 198 -27.68 -6.83 -17.34
N GLU A 199 -28.50 -6.86 -16.27
CA GLU A 199 -29.72 -6.07 -16.14
C GLU A 199 -29.42 -4.56 -16.24
N ALA A 200 -28.38 -4.07 -15.56
CA ALA A 200 -27.94 -2.68 -15.67
C ALA A 200 -27.51 -2.29 -17.10
N VAL A 201 -26.85 -3.18 -17.84
CA VAL A 201 -26.54 -2.92 -19.27
C VAL A 201 -27.83 -2.88 -20.09
N LYS A 202 -28.74 -3.87 -19.97
CA LYS A 202 -30.00 -3.87 -20.73
C LYS A 202 -30.85 -2.63 -20.45
N ASN A 203 -31.01 -2.26 -19.19
CA ASN A 203 -31.75 -1.06 -18.77
C ASN A 203 -31.11 0.23 -19.30
N SER A 204 -29.78 0.25 -19.50
CA SER A 204 -29.07 1.41 -20.06
C SER A 204 -29.33 1.65 -21.55
N LEU A 205 -29.75 0.63 -22.31
CA LEU A 205 -30.19 0.81 -23.70
C LEU A 205 -31.60 1.44 -23.75
N GLY A 206 -32.47 1.03 -22.82
CA GLY A 206 -33.81 1.56 -22.60
C GLY A 206 -34.79 1.39 -23.77
N ASP A 207 -36.04 1.78 -23.55
CA ASP A 207 -37.08 1.72 -24.60
C ASP A 207 -36.80 2.66 -25.77
N SER A 208 -36.09 3.77 -25.56
CA SER A 208 -35.73 4.71 -26.62
C SER A 208 -34.58 4.24 -27.51
N ARG A 209 -33.89 3.15 -27.13
CA ARG A 209 -32.73 2.58 -27.85
C ARG A 209 -31.68 3.63 -28.23
N ASP A 210 -31.50 4.62 -27.36
CA ASP A 210 -30.60 5.77 -27.55
C ASP A 210 -29.11 5.43 -27.39
N VAL A 211 -28.81 4.37 -26.65
CA VAL A 211 -27.47 3.87 -26.36
C VAL A 211 -27.26 2.56 -27.10
N THR A 212 -26.06 2.38 -27.66
CA THR A 212 -25.63 1.10 -28.26
C THR A 212 -24.53 0.51 -27.40
N ALA A 213 -24.53 -0.80 -27.16
CA ALA A 213 -23.50 -1.45 -26.37
C ALA A 213 -22.74 -2.49 -27.18
N LEU A 214 -21.41 -2.50 -27.05
CA LEU A 214 -20.55 -3.60 -27.52
C LEU A 214 -19.81 -4.19 -26.32
N TRP A 215 -20.10 -5.45 -26.00
CA TRP A 215 -19.60 -6.15 -24.82
C TRP A 215 -18.71 -7.33 -25.19
N VAL A 216 -17.43 -7.25 -24.84
CA VAL A 216 -16.51 -8.39 -24.92
C VAL A 216 -16.78 -9.35 -23.77
N THR A 217 -17.03 -10.62 -24.10
CA THR A 217 -17.18 -11.69 -23.11
C THR A 217 -16.55 -13.00 -23.60
N HIS A 218 -16.40 -13.95 -22.69
CA HIS A 218 -16.03 -15.34 -22.97
C HIS A 218 -17.09 -16.35 -22.46
N ARG A 219 -18.19 -15.86 -21.88
CA ARG A 219 -19.33 -16.65 -21.38
C ARG A 219 -20.39 -16.75 -22.48
N LEU A 220 -20.87 -17.96 -22.73
CA LEU A 220 -21.88 -18.19 -23.79
C LEU A 220 -23.30 -17.93 -23.29
N GLU A 221 -23.51 -18.03 -21.98
CA GLU A 221 -24.78 -17.81 -21.30
C GLU A 221 -25.25 -16.35 -21.43
N GLU A 222 -24.29 -15.41 -21.49
CA GLU A 222 -24.56 -13.97 -21.62
C GLU A 222 -25.18 -13.60 -22.99
N LEU A 223 -24.98 -14.44 -24.01
CA LEU A 223 -25.52 -14.23 -25.35
C LEU A 223 -27.05 -14.26 -25.43
N GLU A 224 -27.74 -14.88 -24.45
CA GLU A 224 -29.21 -14.86 -24.37
C GLU A 224 -29.75 -13.41 -24.23
N TYR A 225 -28.93 -12.49 -23.74
CA TYR A 225 -29.30 -11.11 -23.50
C TYR A 225 -28.98 -10.14 -24.64
N ALA A 226 -28.27 -10.58 -25.69
CA ALA A 226 -27.77 -9.75 -26.78
C ALA A 226 -28.67 -9.78 -28.04
N ASP A 227 -28.72 -8.66 -28.77
CA ASP A 227 -29.37 -8.59 -30.10
C ASP A 227 -28.47 -9.19 -31.23
N GLY A 228 -27.22 -9.56 -30.92
CA GLY A 228 -26.28 -10.13 -31.91
C GLY A 228 -24.87 -10.37 -31.35
N ALA A 229 -24.04 -11.09 -32.10
CA ALA A 229 -22.70 -11.50 -31.67
C ALA A 229 -21.68 -11.63 -32.80
N PHE A 230 -20.42 -11.36 -32.46
CA PHE A 230 -19.23 -11.63 -33.29
C PHE A 230 -18.34 -12.68 -32.64
N TYR A 231 -17.76 -13.59 -33.43
CA TYR A 231 -16.69 -14.47 -32.98
C TYR A 231 -15.34 -14.03 -33.58
N MET A 232 -14.30 -13.98 -32.76
CA MET A 232 -12.98 -13.45 -33.10
C MET A 232 -11.85 -14.46 -32.84
N GLU A 233 -11.05 -14.73 -33.86
CA GLU A 233 -9.89 -15.63 -33.82
C GLU A 233 -8.66 -14.99 -34.47
N ASP A 234 -7.47 -15.18 -33.91
CA ASP A 234 -6.19 -14.76 -34.51
C ASP A 234 -6.13 -13.31 -35.05
N GLY A 235 -6.85 -12.39 -34.40
CA GLY A 235 -6.94 -10.99 -34.78
C GLY A 235 -8.01 -10.65 -35.82
N LYS A 236 -8.85 -11.61 -36.24
CA LYS A 236 -9.92 -11.47 -37.24
C LYS A 236 -11.31 -11.69 -36.63
N ILE A 237 -12.31 -10.96 -37.11
CA ILE A 237 -13.72 -11.39 -36.98
C ILE A 237 -13.93 -12.52 -38.00
N VAL A 238 -14.40 -13.67 -37.54
CA VAL A 238 -14.58 -14.89 -38.35
C VAL A 238 -16.03 -15.34 -38.46
N MET A 239 -16.90 -14.86 -37.57
CA MET A 239 -18.36 -15.06 -37.61
C MET A 239 -19.09 -13.81 -37.13
N GLN A 240 -20.30 -13.63 -37.65
CA GLN A 240 -21.31 -12.70 -37.20
C GLN A 240 -22.64 -13.44 -37.21
N ALA A 241 -23.50 -13.20 -36.21
CA ALA A 241 -24.83 -13.78 -36.09
C ALA A 241 -25.75 -12.82 -35.32
N ASP A 242 -27.04 -12.85 -35.61
CA ASP A 242 -28.05 -11.99 -34.94
C ASP A 242 -28.62 -12.67 -33.66
N GLY A 243 -27.97 -13.72 -33.16
CA GLY A 243 -28.34 -14.36 -31.89
C GLY A 243 -27.57 -15.65 -31.56
N LEU A 244 -27.74 -16.13 -30.32
CA LEU A 244 -27.04 -17.30 -29.76
C LEU A 244 -27.19 -18.57 -30.62
N PHE A 245 -28.41 -18.91 -31.05
CA PHE A 245 -28.67 -20.14 -31.81
C PHE A 245 -27.96 -20.17 -33.16
N GLU A 246 -27.95 -19.05 -33.88
CA GLU A 246 -27.25 -18.93 -35.16
C GLU A 246 -25.72 -18.98 -34.96
N LEU A 247 -25.20 -18.29 -33.94
CA LEU A 247 -23.77 -18.36 -33.62
C LEU A 247 -23.32 -19.78 -33.26
N LEU A 248 -24.11 -20.51 -32.44
CA LEU A 248 -23.82 -21.90 -32.10
C LEU A 248 -23.89 -22.83 -33.32
N ALA A 249 -24.83 -22.61 -34.25
CA ALA A 249 -24.91 -23.37 -35.49
C ALA A 249 -23.69 -23.12 -36.40
N LEU A 250 -23.21 -21.88 -36.49
CA LEU A 250 -21.99 -21.51 -37.21
C LEU A 250 -20.74 -22.11 -36.53
N MET A 251 -20.66 -22.09 -35.20
CA MET A 251 -19.56 -22.72 -34.45
C MET A 251 -19.56 -24.24 -34.61
N GLY A 252 -20.71 -24.90 -34.50
CA GLY A 252 -20.84 -26.35 -34.64
C GLY A 252 -20.51 -26.85 -36.05
N SER A 253 -21.03 -26.20 -37.09
CA SER A 253 -20.70 -26.53 -38.49
C SER A 253 -19.21 -26.32 -38.82
N ARG A 254 -18.56 -25.35 -38.18
CA ARG A 254 -17.11 -25.13 -38.30
C ARG A 254 -16.27 -26.12 -37.48
N ALA A 255 -16.72 -26.55 -36.30
CA ALA A 255 -16.08 -27.62 -35.54
C ALA A 255 -16.13 -28.97 -36.29
N LEU A 256 -17.28 -29.29 -36.91
CA LEU A 256 -17.47 -30.47 -37.74
C LEU A 256 -16.57 -30.46 -39.00
N SER A 257 -16.37 -29.30 -39.63
CA SER A 257 -15.44 -29.17 -40.77
C SER A 257 -13.97 -29.06 -40.38
N ALA A 258 -13.66 -28.70 -39.12
CA ALA A 258 -12.31 -28.71 -38.55
C ALA A 258 -11.90 -30.06 -37.90
N GLY A 259 -12.82 -31.02 -37.80
CA GLY A 259 -12.56 -32.35 -37.24
C GLY A 259 -12.42 -32.39 -35.71
N ALA A 260 -12.96 -31.41 -34.99
CA ALA A 260 -12.90 -31.34 -33.53
C ALA A 260 -14.19 -31.86 -32.88
N SER A 261 -14.09 -32.87 -32.00
CA SER A 261 -15.18 -33.33 -31.15
C SER A 261 -15.46 -32.33 -30.04
N PHE A 262 -16.73 -32.00 -29.82
CA PHE A 262 -17.17 -31.11 -28.75
C PHE A 262 -17.80 -31.95 -27.63
N ASP A 263 -17.14 -32.03 -26.47
CA ASP A 263 -17.74 -32.62 -25.28
C ASP A 263 -18.79 -31.64 -24.71
N SER A 264 -20.01 -32.12 -24.52
CA SER A 264 -21.13 -31.34 -23.97
C SER A 264 -20.99 -31.13 -22.46
N PRO A 265 -21.42 -29.98 -21.90
CA PRO A 265 -21.48 -29.80 -20.45
C PRO A 265 -22.59 -30.67 -19.83
N ASP A 266 -22.23 -31.42 -18.78
CA ASP A 266 -23.13 -32.38 -18.14
C ASP A 266 -24.30 -31.71 -17.39
N LEU A 267 -25.53 -32.14 -17.73
CA LEU A 267 -26.75 -31.90 -16.97
C LEU A 267 -27.25 -33.24 -16.39
N ALA A 268 -26.69 -33.69 -15.25
CA ALA A 268 -27.22 -34.85 -14.53
C ALA A 268 -26.94 -34.83 -13.01
N PHE A 269 -27.85 -35.46 -12.27
CA PHE A 269 -27.98 -35.48 -10.81
C PHE A 269 -27.37 -36.77 -10.20
N GLU A 270 -26.92 -36.70 -8.93
CA GLU A 270 -26.60 -37.81 -7.98
C GLU A 270 -26.23 -39.24 -8.48
N ARG A 271 -25.10 -39.80 -7.99
CA ARG A 271 -25.05 -40.92 -6.99
C ARG A 271 -23.63 -41.38 -6.58
N ASN A 272 -23.61 -42.22 -5.54
CA ASN A 272 -22.46 -42.60 -4.69
C ASN A 272 -21.51 -43.69 -5.23
N HIS A 273 -20.41 -43.89 -4.47
CA HIS A 273 -19.43 -44.99 -4.43
C HIS A 273 -18.30 -44.96 -5.48
N ALA A 274 -17.14 -45.59 -5.26
CA ALA A 274 -16.29 -45.85 -4.07
C ALA A 274 -15.09 -46.69 -4.54
N GLU A 275 -13.88 -46.46 -4.00
CA GLU A 275 -12.65 -47.26 -4.26
C GLU A 275 -12.19 -47.19 -5.75
N ASP A 276 -10.96 -47.53 -6.15
CA ASP A 276 -9.88 -48.29 -5.49
C ASP A 276 -8.47 -47.78 -5.90
N VAL A 277 -7.43 -48.24 -5.21
CA VAL A 277 -6.02 -47.87 -5.35
C VAL A 277 -5.20 -49.00 -5.98
N SER A 278 -4.47 -48.77 -7.08
CA SER A 278 -3.07 -49.30 -7.21
C SER A 278 -2.25 -48.92 -8.47
N LYS A 279 -1.01 -48.51 -8.19
CA LYS A 279 0.30 -48.71 -8.86
C LYS A 279 0.40 -49.55 -10.15
N VAL A 280 1.25 -49.07 -11.10
CA VAL A 280 2.46 -49.70 -11.73
C VAL A 280 3.25 -48.54 -12.39
N ARG A 281 4.50 -48.13 -12.13
CA ARG A 281 5.86 -48.73 -11.92
C ARG A 281 6.64 -49.09 -13.21
N TRP A 282 7.78 -48.42 -13.46
CA TRP A 282 9.06 -48.88 -14.09
C TRP A 282 10.14 -47.79 -13.81
N ASN A 283 11.28 -47.97 -13.12
CA ASN A 283 12.57 -48.64 -13.47
C ASN A 283 13.08 -48.28 -14.90
N GLY A 284 14.32 -47.90 -15.27
CA GLY A 284 15.65 -47.68 -14.66
C GLY A 284 16.59 -47.10 -15.78
N GLU A 285 17.94 -47.05 -15.78
CA GLU A 285 19.04 -47.29 -14.80
C GLU A 285 20.42 -46.84 -15.42
N ARG A 286 21.55 -46.93 -14.66
CA ARG A 286 22.99 -46.64 -15.03
C ARG A 286 23.41 -45.16 -15.23
N GLY A 287 24.57 -44.66 -14.76
CA GLY A 287 25.59 -45.17 -13.84
C GLY A 287 27.03 -45.21 -14.40
N HIS A 288 27.94 -44.34 -13.92
CA HIS A 288 29.41 -44.54 -13.96
C HIS A 288 30.18 -43.63 -12.96
N LYS A 289 31.20 -44.19 -12.27
CA LYS A 289 32.27 -43.50 -11.50
C LYS A 289 33.59 -43.59 -12.32
N PHE A 290 34.73 -42.93 -12.10
CA PHE A 290 35.49 -42.44 -10.92
C PHE A 290 36.36 -41.20 -11.35
N HIS A 291 37.40 -40.64 -10.68
CA HIS A 291 38.22 -40.98 -9.49
C HIS A 291 38.80 -39.70 -8.80
N GLU A 292 39.48 -39.86 -7.65
CA GLU A 292 40.28 -38.84 -6.95
C GLU A 292 41.80 -38.96 -7.22
N SER A 293 42.58 -37.91 -6.90
CA SER A 293 43.88 -38.04 -6.20
C SER A 293 44.32 -36.74 -5.51
N ASN A 294 45.15 -36.84 -4.46
CA ASN A 294 45.57 -35.78 -3.53
C ASN A 294 47.08 -35.42 -3.66
N GLY A 295 47.49 -34.25 -3.14
CA GLY A 295 48.89 -33.86 -2.87
C GLY A 295 49.13 -32.35 -3.15
N VAL A 296 49.33 -31.40 -2.21
CA VAL A 296 50.21 -31.25 -1.02
C VAL A 296 51.53 -30.49 -1.33
N VAL A 297 51.54 -29.20 -0.95
CA VAL A 297 52.63 -28.36 -0.38
C VAL A 297 53.94 -28.12 -1.16
N GLU A 298 54.28 -26.83 -1.40
CA GLU A 298 55.53 -26.23 -0.88
C GLU A 298 55.52 -24.68 -0.81
N GLN A 299 56.53 -24.09 -0.15
CA GLN A 299 56.63 -22.67 0.26
C GLN A 299 57.77 -21.91 -0.46
N SER A 300 57.66 -20.57 -0.55
CA SER A 300 58.72 -19.52 -0.49
C SER A 300 58.20 -18.22 -1.17
N SER A 301 58.68 -16.99 -0.92
CA SER A 301 59.72 -16.43 -0.04
C SER A 301 59.32 -15.01 0.46
N SER A 302 60.14 -14.40 1.33
CA SER A 302 59.81 -13.23 2.17
C SER A 302 60.43 -11.88 1.69
N PRO A 303 60.81 -10.87 2.52
CA PRO A 303 60.11 -9.57 2.54
C PRO A 303 60.99 -8.30 2.37
N VAL A 304 60.39 -7.11 2.13
CA VAL A 304 61.09 -5.81 2.30
C VAL A 304 60.18 -4.74 2.93
N ARG A 305 60.78 -3.87 3.77
CA ARG A 305 60.18 -2.79 4.56
C ARG A 305 61.04 -1.54 4.44
N ARG A 306 60.47 -0.36 4.15
CA ARG A 306 60.88 0.95 4.70
C ARG A 306 60.05 2.14 4.18
N ASP A 307 60.00 3.16 5.04
CA ASP A 307 59.21 4.39 4.96
C ASP A 307 59.86 5.46 4.07
N VAL A 308 59.04 6.35 3.49
CA VAL A 308 59.37 7.79 3.33
C VAL A 308 58.11 8.62 3.62
N VAL A 309 58.32 9.76 4.29
CA VAL A 309 57.29 10.57 4.96
C VAL A 309 56.99 11.87 4.21
N SER A 310 55.71 12.25 4.19
CA SER A 310 55.15 13.61 3.99
C SER A 310 55.56 14.46 2.77
N ARG A 311 54.54 14.96 2.05
CA ARG A 311 54.36 16.40 1.75
C ARG A 311 53.04 16.61 1.00
N SER A 312 52.04 17.21 1.65
CA SER A 312 50.94 18.02 1.05
C SER A 312 49.85 18.29 2.11
N LEU A 313 50.17 19.08 3.14
CA LEU A 313 49.19 19.60 4.10
C LEU A 313 49.77 20.85 4.79
N SER A 314 49.98 21.89 3.99
CA SER A 314 50.52 23.20 4.42
C SER A 314 49.86 24.34 3.64
N ALA A 315 48.53 24.41 3.75
CA ALA A 315 47.70 25.56 3.42
C ALA A 315 46.46 25.52 4.32
N ILE A 316 45.84 26.67 4.61
CA ILE A 316 44.69 26.82 5.53
C ILE A 316 45.06 26.54 7.00
N LYS A 317 45.98 27.36 7.55
CA LYS A 317 46.02 27.64 8.99
C LYS A 317 46.61 29.04 9.27
N ALA A 318 45.84 30.07 8.95
CA ALA A 318 46.08 31.47 9.29
C ALA A 318 44.70 32.16 9.39
N LEU A 319 44.57 33.14 10.31
CA LEU A 319 43.30 33.62 10.90
C LEU A 319 42.67 32.50 11.76
N GLU A 320 42.56 32.61 13.07
CA GLU A 320 42.09 33.76 13.87
C GLU A 320 42.63 33.62 15.31
N ASN A 321 43.11 34.71 15.89
CA ASN A 321 43.64 34.80 17.26
C ASN A 321 43.22 36.16 17.84
N ASP A 322 42.90 36.20 19.13
CA ASP A 322 42.76 37.34 20.08
C ASP A 322 41.54 37.07 20.98
N GLU A 323 41.46 37.41 22.27
CA GLU A 323 42.38 37.51 23.41
C GLU A 323 41.48 37.62 24.68
N ILE A 324 42.02 37.39 25.89
CA ILE A 324 41.48 37.78 27.23
C ILE A 324 40.21 37.02 27.77
N ASP A 325 40.08 36.55 29.04
CA ASP A 325 41.08 36.19 30.08
C ASP A 325 40.51 35.34 31.29
N LEU A 326 41.33 35.14 32.34
CA LEU A 326 41.18 34.82 33.82
C LEU A 326 39.77 34.57 34.48
N GLU A 327 39.56 33.82 35.58
CA GLU A 327 40.44 33.36 36.70
C GLU A 327 39.85 32.16 37.54
N GLY A 328 40.68 31.41 38.30
CA GLY A 328 40.32 30.51 39.45
C GLY A 328 39.65 29.14 39.16
N GLY A 329 40.17 27.93 39.48
CA GLY A 329 40.64 27.39 40.78
C GLY A 329 39.52 26.53 41.42
N ARG A 330 39.61 25.21 41.76
CA ARG A 330 40.72 24.30 42.17
C ARG A 330 40.52 22.85 41.67
N LEU A 331 41.53 22.00 41.89
CA LEU A 331 41.58 20.58 41.51
C LEU A 331 40.79 19.63 42.43
N GLU A 332 40.28 18.54 41.84
CA GLU A 332 40.56 17.17 42.33
C GLU A 332 40.97 16.27 41.14
N LYS A 333 41.78 15.24 41.41
CA LYS A 333 42.57 14.54 40.38
C LYS A 333 42.56 13.03 40.58
N GLY A 334 41.60 12.33 39.97
CA GLY A 334 41.47 10.87 39.97
C GLY A 334 41.80 10.27 38.60
N ARG A 335 42.80 9.39 38.54
CA ARG A 335 43.38 8.77 37.32
C ARG A 335 42.36 8.24 36.32
N ASP A 336 42.56 8.56 35.04
CA ASP A 336 42.76 7.51 34.02
C ASP A 336 43.63 8.00 32.85
N ARG A 337 44.38 7.08 32.22
CA ARG A 337 45.38 7.41 31.19
C ARG A 337 44.79 7.40 29.77
N ILE A 338 45.23 8.38 28.98
CA ILE A 338 44.70 8.73 27.67
C ILE A 338 45.12 7.72 26.59
N VAL A 339 44.14 7.11 25.92
CA VAL A 339 44.26 6.74 24.50
C VAL A 339 43.65 7.87 23.68
N ARG A 340 44.39 8.42 22.70
CA ARG A 340 43.96 9.55 21.88
C ARG A 340 42.87 9.13 20.88
N GLY A 341 41.61 9.12 21.36
CA GLY A 341 40.43 9.05 20.50
C GLY A 341 40.16 10.39 19.80
N SER A 342 39.60 10.32 18.59
CA SER A 342 39.18 11.46 17.78
C SER A 342 38.37 12.48 18.58
N ARG A 343 38.55 13.79 18.30
CA ARG A 343 37.69 14.86 18.86
C ARG A 343 36.25 14.64 18.42
N ALA A 344 35.47 13.93 19.24
CA ALA A 344 34.03 13.86 19.08
C ALA A 344 33.45 15.26 19.27
N VAL A 345 32.82 15.80 18.22
CA VAL A 345 32.08 17.05 18.28
C VAL A 345 30.91 16.86 19.25
N LYS A 346 31.05 17.34 20.49
CA LYS A 346 29.97 17.33 21.47
C LYS A 346 28.93 18.38 21.06
N PHE A 347 27.95 17.96 20.27
CA PHE A 347 26.77 18.77 19.99
C PHE A 347 26.04 19.10 21.32
N PRO A 348 25.67 20.37 21.59
CA PRO A 348 25.16 20.77 22.91
C PRO A 348 23.83 20.14 23.36
N ASN A 349 23.14 19.41 22.48
CA ASN A 349 21.79 18.92 22.76
C ASN A 349 21.51 17.56 22.05
N GLN A 350 22.14 16.49 22.54
CA GLN A 350 21.99 15.13 21.96
C GLN A 350 20.53 14.62 21.94
N ALA A 351 19.73 15.02 22.93
CA ALA A 351 18.29 14.73 22.99
C ALA A 351 17.52 15.37 21.82
N LEU A 352 17.82 16.64 21.48
CA LEU A 352 17.17 17.31 20.35
C LEU A 352 17.61 16.69 19.01
N LEU A 353 18.91 16.42 18.86
CA LEU A 353 19.46 15.81 17.64
C LEU A 353 18.86 14.42 17.36
N SER A 354 18.78 13.57 18.38
CA SER A 354 18.15 12.25 18.27
C SER A 354 16.64 12.33 18.01
N GLY A 355 15.94 13.31 18.59
CA GLY A 355 14.53 13.60 18.30
C GLY A 355 14.29 14.04 16.84
N CYS A 356 15.10 14.97 16.32
CA CYS A 356 15.04 15.39 14.92
C CYS A 356 15.33 14.22 13.97
N ALA A 357 16.36 13.42 14.26
CA ALA A 357 16.68 12.23 13.46
C ALA A 357 15.55 11.19 13.47
N TYR A 358 14.87 10.99 14.60
CA TYR A 358 13.70 10.13 14.72
C TYR A 358 12.52 10.62 13.87
N CYS A 359 12.18 11.91 13.93
CA CYS A 359 11.11 12.48 13.08
C CYS A 359 11.42 12.36 11.58
N ILE A 360 12.65 12.68 11.16
CA ILE A 360 13.07 12.59 9.74
C ILE A 360 13.02 11.14 9.25
N SER A 361 13.62 10.21 9.98
CA SER A 361 13.63 8.79 9.60
C SER A 361 12.23 8.19 9.57
N SER A 362 11.37 8.53 10.54
CA SER A 362 9.98 8.07 10.55
C SER A 362 9.14 8.64 9.41
N CYS A 363 9.24 9.94 9.12
CA CYS A 363 8.54 10.54 7.98
C CYS A 363 9.00 9.94 6.64
N SER A 364 10.31 9.76 6.46
CA SER A 364 10.89 9.12 5.26
C SER A 364 10.42 7.66 5.11
N MET A 365 10.39 6.91 6.21
CA MET A 365 9.94 5.50 6.22
C MET A 365 8.48 5.37 5.78
N ILE A 366 7.60 6.26 6.27
CA ILE A 366 6.18 6.30 5.87
C ILE A 366 6.04 6.56 4.37
N LEU A 367 6.75 7.56 3.84
CA LEU A 367 6.65 7.92 2.41
C LEU A 367 7.16 6.80 1.50
N VAL A 368 8.26 6.14 1.86
CA VAL A 368 8.79 5.01 1.09
C VAL A 368 7.91 3.77 1.22
N ASN A 369 7.39 3.45 2.40
CA ASN A 369 6.44 2.34 2.56
C ASN A 369 5.14 2.59 1.75
N LYS A 370 4.60 3.82 1.75
CA LYS A 370 3.46 4.18 0.89
C LYS A 370 3.81 4.00 -0.59
N PHE A 371 5.00 4.40 -1.02
CA PHE A 371 5.44 4.24 -2.41
C PHE A 371 5.64 2.77 -2.80
N VAL A 372 6.15 1.92 -1.90
CA VAL A 372 6.24 0.47 -2.12
C VAL A 372 4.85 -0.16 -2.23
N LEU A 373 3.99 0.05 -1.23
CA LEU A 373 2.68 -0.61 -1.15
C LEU A 373 1.72 -0.09 -2.21
N SER A 374 1.49 1.23 -2.29
CA SER A 374 0.52 1.84 -3.21
C SER A 374 1.09 2.23 -4.57
N GLY A 375 2.40 2.45 -4.69
CA GLY A 375 3.02 2.84 -5.97
C GLY A 375 3.32 1.65 -6.88
N TYR A 376 3.63 0.49 -6.31
CA TYR A 376 3.80 -0.77 -7.05
C TYR A 376 2.60 -1.73 -6.93
N ASN A 377 1.57 -1.39 -6.16
CA ASN A 377 0.48 -2.30 -5.76
C ASN A 377 1.01 -3.61 -5.13
N PHE A 378 1.92 -3.47 -4.16
CA PHE A 378 2.54 -4.58 -3.44
C PHE A 378 1.70 -4.96 -2.22
N ASP A 379 0.95 -6.06 -2.33
CA ASP A 379 0.00 -6.54 -1.34
C ASP A 379 0.59 -7.64 -0.41
N ALA A 380 1.76 -7.33 0.17
CA ALA A 380 2.43 -8.19 1.14
C ALA A 380 3.19 -7.36 2.19
N GLY A 381 2.44 -6.62 3.00
CA GLY A 381 2.97 -5.65 3.97
C GLY A 381 3.78 -6.30 5.10
N ILE A 382 3.46 -7.53 5.49
CA ILE A 382 4.20 -8.26 6.53
C ILE A 382 5.57 -8.71 5.96
N SER A 383 5.57 -9.20 4.72
CA SER A 383 6.78 -9.60 3.99
C SER A 383 7.72 -8.42 3.72
N LEU A 384 7.17 -7.23 3.42
CA LEU A 384 7.94 -5.98 3.36
C LEU A 384 8.69 -5.74 4.68
N MET A 385 7.99 -5.81 5.82
CA MET A 385 8.61 -5.62 7.13
C MET A 385 9.65 -6.70 7.47
N VAL A 386 9.38 -7.98 7.15
CA VAL A 386 10.36 -9.07 7.33
C VAL A 386 11.64 -8.77 6.54
N TYR A 387 11.52 -8.32 5.29
CA TYR A 387 12.66 -7.92 4.47
C TYR A 387 13.40 -6.69 5.04
N GLN A 388 12.68 -5.70 5.57
CA GLN A 388 13.28 -4.52 6.20
C GLN A 388 14.08 -4.88 7.46
N ASN A 389 13.54 -5.78 8.30
CA ASN A 389 14.23 -6.32 9.47
C ASN A 389 15.47 -7.13 9.05
N PHE A 390 15.37 -7.93 7.97
CA PHE A 390 16.48 -8.72 7.44
C PHE A 390 17.64 -7.86 6.94
N ILE A 391 17.35 -6.80 6.16
CA ILE A 391 18.35 -5.81 5.74
C ILE A 391 18.98 -5.10 6.94
N SER A 392 18.19 -4.79 7.98
CA SER A 392 18.68 -4.19 9.22
C SER A 392 19.67 -5.11 9.96
N VAL A 393 19.34 -6.39 10.11
CA VAL A 393 20.22 -7.41 10.74
C VAL A 393 21.50 -7.61 9.93
N ILE A 394 21.40 -7.78 8.61
CA ILE A 394 22.58 -7.94 7.72
C ILE A 394 23.50 -6.72 7.83
N THR A 395 22.96 -5.51 7.75
CA THR A 395 23.76 -4.28 7.76
C THR A 395 24.53 -4.13 9.08
N VAL A 396 23.86 -4.33 10.23
CA VAL A 396 24.50 -4.25 11.55
C VAL A 396 25.52 -5.37 11.73
N THR A 397 25.23 -6.58 11.27
CA THR A 397 26.16 -7.73 11.35
C THR A 397 27.42 -7.49 10.52
N ILE A 398 27.29 -6.99 9.28
CA ILE A 398 28.42 -6.64 8.41
C ILE A 398 29.27 -5.53 9.05
N LEU A 399 28.64 -4.45 9.53
CA LEU A 399 29.37 -3.36 10.19
C LEU A 399 30.10 -3.82 11.46
N SER A 400 29.53 -4.78 12.19
CA SER A 400 30.18 -5.38 13.37
C SER A 400 31.33 -6.31 12.98
N PHE A 401 31.20 -7.08 11.90
CA PHE A 401 32.27 -7.93 11.37
C PHE A 401 33.45 -7.12 10.83
N LEU A 402 33.18 -5.97 10.20
CA LEU A 402 34.19 -5.01 9.75
C LEU A 402 34.84 -4.21 10.89
N GLY A 403 34.43 -4.43 12.15
CA GLY A 403 34.96 -3.71 13.31
C GLY A 403 34.57 -2.22 13.39
N VAL A 404 33.64 -1.76 12.55
CA VAL A 404 33.18 -0.37 12.51
C VAL A 404 32.30 -0.04 13.72
N ILE A 405 31.53 -1.03 14.19
CA ILE A 405 30.70 -0.95 15.40
C ILE A 405 30.97 -2.15 16.31
N SER A 406 30.83 -1.94 17.62
CA SER A 406 30.82 -3.04 18.60
C SER A 406 29.38 -3.53 18.81
N THR A 407 29.17 -4.84 18.91
CA THR A 407 27.88 -5.44 19.28
C THR A 407 28.06 -6.52 20.35
N GLU A 408 27.09 -6.63 21.26
CA GLU A 408 27.06 -7.66 22.29
C GLU A 408 26.61 -9.01 21.70
N PRO A 409 27.23 -10.13 22.09
CA PRO A 409 26.83 -11.46 21.61
C PRO A 409 25.43 -11.83 22.12
N LEU A 410 24.59 -12.34 21.21
CA LEU A 410 23.22 -12.77 21.51
C LEU A 410 23.22 -14.00 22.44
N THR A 411 23.04 -13.80 23.74
CA THR A 411 22.91 -14.90 24.71
C THR A 411 21.46 -15.29 24.93
N TRP A 412 21.20 -16.57 25.25
CA TRP A 412 19.83 -17.03 25.55
C TRP A 412 19.15 -16.31 26.72
N ARG A 413 19.92 -15.82 27.69
CA ARG A 413 19.39 -15.02 28.81
C ARG A 413 18.90 -13.66 28.32
N LEU A 414 19.71 -12.98 27.50
CA LEU A 414 19.38 -11.70 26.88
C LEU A 414 18.16 -11.81 25.96
N ILE A 415 18.09 -12.86 25.13
CA ILE A 415 16.95 -13.13 24.26
C ILE A 415 15.66 -13.36 25.08
N LYS A 416 15.69 -14.16 26.15
CA LYS A 416 14.51 -14.40 27.00
C LYS A 416 13.98 -13.12 27.65
N VAL A 417 14.87 -12.21 28.07
CA VAL A 417 14.49 -10.90 28.61
C VAL A 417 13.93 -9.98 27.52
N TRP A 418 14.40 -10.08 26.27
CA TRP A 418 14.00 -9.22 25.16
C TRP A 418 12.79 -9.73 24.35
N LEU A 419 12.43 -11.01 24.46
CA LEU A 419 11.33 -11.62 23.71
C LEU A 419 9.95 -10.97 23.95
N PRO A 420 9.54 -10.60 25.19
CA PRO A 420 8.23 -9.96 25.42
C PRO A 420 8.05 -8.64 24.66
N VAL A 421 9.12 -7.85 24.50
CA VAL A 421 9.12 -6.62 23.69
C VAL A 421 8.72 -6.92 22.25
N ASN A 422 9.27 -7.99 21.68
CA ASN A 422 9.01 -8.38 20.29
C ASN A 422 7.60 -8.95 20.11
N VAL A 423 7.09 -9.70 21.08
CA VAL A 423 5.70 -10.17 21.05
C VAL A 423 4.72 -8.99 21.08
N ILE A 424 4.95 -7.97 21.91
CA ILE A 424 4.13 -6.75 21.92
C ILE A 424 4.29 -5.97 20.61
N PHE A 425 5.51 -5.84 20.08
CA PHE A 425 5.77 -5.18 18.78
C PHE A 425 4.99 -5.85 17.63
N VAL A 426 5.03 -7.17 17.56
CA VAL A 426 4.28 -7.97 16.58
C VAL A 426 2.77 -7.84 16.79
N GLY A 427 2.30 -7.83 18.04
CA GLY A 427 0.90 -7.52 18.36
C GLY A 427 0.47 -6.12 17.89
N MET A 428 1.31 -5.10 18.07
CA MET A 428 1.04 -3.76 17.54
C MET A 428 0.90 -3.75 16.02
N LEU A 429 1.68 -4.55 15.31
CA LEU A 429 1.62 -4.61 13.85
C LEU A 429 0.32 -5.25 13.37
N ILE A 430 -0.03 -6.43 13.91
CA ILE A 430 -1.27 -7.15 13.58
C ILE A 430 -2.50 -6.27 13.85
N THR A 431 -2.58 -5.69 15.05
CA THR A 431 -3.73 -4.87 15.46
C THR A 431 -3.84 -3.57 14.67
N SER A 432 -2.70 -2.95 14.29
CA SER A 432 -2.70 -1.77 13.41
C SER A 432 -3.13 -2.13 11.99
N MET A 433 -2.74 -3.30 11.48
CA MET A 433 -3.11 -3.78 10.14
C MET A 433 -4.62 -4.04 10.05
N PHE A 434 -5.18 -4.77 11.02
CA PHE A 434 -6.63 -4.96 11.09
C PHE A 434 -7.40 -3.66 11.31
N SER A 435 -6.90 -2.73 12.13
CA SER A 435 -7.53 -1.42 12.28
C SER A 435 -7.61 -0.66 10.95
N LEU A 436 -6.50 -0.58 10.20
CA LEU A 436 -6.42 0.13 8.92
C LEU A 436 -7.27 -0.51 7.80
N LYS A 437 -7.66 -1.79 7.94
CA LYS A 437 -8.62 -2.44 7.04
C LYS A 437 -10.05 -1.88 7.18
N TYR A 438 -10.40 -1.34 8.35
CA TYR A 438 -11.77 -0.94 8.70
C TYR A 438 -11.92 0.56 9.04
N ILE A 439 -10.84 1.30 9.25
CA ILE A 439 -10.88 2.74 9.56
C ILE A 439 -9.94 3.50 8.63
N ASN A 440 -10.38 4.67 8.17
CA ASN A 440 -9.55 5.60 7.42
C ASN A 440 -8.28 6.05 8.20
N VAL A 441 -7.20 6.33 7.46
CA VAL A 441 -5.87 6.64 8.03
C VAL A 441 -5.89 7.86 8.96
N ALA A 442 -6.71 8.87 8.66
CA ALA A 442 -6.82 10.08 9.48
C ALA A 442 -7.42 9.78 10.85
N MET A 443 -8.51 9.00 10.90
CA MET A 443 -9.17 8.64 12.15
C MET A 443 -8.38 7.62 12.98
N VAL A 444 -7.69 6.67 12.34
CA VAL A 444 -6.65 5.85 13.02
C VAL A 444 -5.62 6.75 13.71
N THR A 445 -5.22 7.84 13.05
CA THR A 445 -4.24 8.79 13.59
C THR A 445 -4.76 9.54 14.82
N VAL A 446 -6.03 9.97 14.81
CA VAL A 446 -6.71 10.58 15.98
C VAL A 446 -6.82 9.58 17.13
N LEU A 447 -7.33 8.37 16.87
CA LEU A 447 -7.46 7.33 17.89
C LEU A 447 -6.10 6.94 18.49
N LYS A 448 -5.01 7.03 17.72
CA LYS A 448 -3.64 6.81 18.21
C LYS A 448 -3.12 7.92 19.14
N ASN A 449 -3.87 8.99 19.38
CA ASN A 449 -3.60 9.93 20.47
C ASN A 449 -4.18 9.46 21.82
N VAL A 450 -5.19 8.59 21.81
CA VAL A 450 -5.71 7.90 23.02
C VAL A 450 -4.62 7.05 23.69
N THR A 451 -3.59 6.61 22.95
CA THR A 451 -2.37 6.01 23.53
C THR A 451 -1.74 6.86 24.63
N ASN A 452 -1.75 8.20 24.52
CA ASN A 452 -1.20 9.09 25.55
C ASN A 452 -2.06 9.07 26.82
N VAL A 453 -3.39 8.94 26.69
CA VAL A 453 -4.32 8.76 27.82
C VAL A 453 -4.01 7.45 28.54
N ILE A 454 -3.95 6.35 27.79
CA ILE A 454 -3.65 5.01 28.35
C ILE A 454 -2.26 5.01 29.02
N THR A 455 -1.26 5.66 28.41
CA THR A 455 0.10 5.77 28.98
C THR A 455 0.10 6.58 30.27
N ALA A 456 -0.59 7.72 30.32
CA ALA A 456 -0.65 8.56 31.53
C ALA A 456 -1.43 7.90 32.68
N VAL A 457 -2.55 7.22 32.36
CA VAL A 457 -3.31 6.43 33.35
C VAL A 457 -2.49 5.22 33.83
N GLY A 458 -1.77 4.54 32.93
CA GLY A 458 -0.83 3.49 33.29
C GLY A 458 0.31 3.97 34.19
N GLU A 459 0.92 5.13 33.89
CA GLU A 459 1.92 5.77 34.75
C GLU A 459 1.36 6.08 36.16
N MET A 460 0.09 6.48 36.25
CA MET A 460 -0.57 6.77 37.52
C MET A 460 -0.90 5.50 38.32
N TYR A 461 -1.53 4.49 37.70
CA TYR A 461 -1.96 3.27 38.39
C TYR A 461 -0.78 2.39 38.81
N LEU A 462 0.26 2.28 37.97
CA LEU A 462 1.38 1.35 38.19
C LEU A 462 2.54 1.97 38.99
N PHE A 463 2.66 3.30 39.02
CA PHE A 463 3.75 4.01 39.74
C PHE A 463 3.28 5.06 40.73
N ASN A 464 1.97 5.17 40.97
CA ASN A 464 1.34 6.16 41.85
C ASN A 464 1.72 7.63 41.50
N LYS A 465 2.11 7.87 40.24
CA LYS A 465 2.62 9.15 39.75
C LYS A 465 1.45 10.11 39.50
N ARG A 466 1.46 11.25 40.20
CA ARG A 466 0.49 12.33 39.97
C ARG A 466 0.93 13.18 38.78
N HIS A 467 -0.04 13.61 37.97
CA HIS A 467 0.16 14.49 36.82
C HIS A 467 -0.53 15.84 37.07
N ASP A 468 0.02 16.92 36.51
CA ASP A 468 -0.56 18.26 36.63
C ASP A 468 -1.95 18.36 35.97
N ASN A 469 -2.80 19.26 36.48
CA ASN A 469 -4.14 19.55 35.95
C ASN A 469 -4.11 19.94 34.46
N ARG A 470 -3.02 20.56 33.99
CA ARG A 470 -2.81 20.88 32.57
C ARG A 470 -2.65 19.64 31.69
N VAL A 471 -2.01 18.60 32.22
CA VAL A 471 -1.88 17.29 31.56
C VAL A 471 -3.26 16.64 31.48
N TRP A 472 -4.02 16.64 32.57
CA TRP A 472 -5.39 16.11 32.59
C TRP A 472 -6.32 16.83 31.61
N ALA A 473 -6.29 18.17 31.56
CA ALA A 473 -7.04 18.94 30.58
C ALA A 473 -6.67 18.53 29.14
N ALA A 474 -5.38 18.37 28.83
CA ALA A 474 -4.93 17.96 27.52
C ALA A 474 -5.41 16.54 27.13
N LEU A 475 -5.35 15.59 28.07
CA LEU A 475 -5.86 14.22 27.87
C LEU A 475 -7.38 14.21 27.65
N PHE A 476 -8.13 15.03 28.40
CA PHE A 476 -9.57 15.18 28.23
C PHE A 476 -9.93 15.73 26.83
N LEU A 477 -9.18 16.71 26.32
CA LEU A 477 -9.37 17.20 24.95
C LEU A 477 -9.08 16.13 23.88
N MET A 478 -8.10 15.24 24.10
CA MET A 478 -7.87 14.09 23.20
C MET A 478 -9.04 13.10 23.22
N ILE A 479 -9.64 12.86 24.40
CA ILE A 479 -10.82 11.99 24.52
C ILE A 479 -12.02 12.59 23.79
N ILE A 480 -12.30 13.89 23.99
CA ILE A 480 -13.38 14.59 23.28
C ILE A 480 -13.16 14.54 21.76
N SER A 481 -11.94 14.80 21.28
CA SER A 481 -11.60 14.68 19.86
C SER A 481 -11.84 13.26 19.32
N ALA A 482 -11.41 12.23 20.04
CA ALA A 482 -11.57 10.84 19.62
C ALA A 482 -13.05 10.42 19.59
N ILE A 483 -13.86 10.87 20.55
CA ILE A 483 -15.31 10.60 20.60
C ILE A 483 -16.04 11.37 19.49
N SER A 484 -15.78 12.68 19.35
CA SER A 484 -16.40 13.53 18.33
C SER A 484 -16.02 13.08 16.91
N GLY A 485 -14.76 12.74 16.68
CA GLY A 485 -14.30 12.13 15.43
C GLY A 485 -14.96 10.79 15.16
N GLY A 486 -15.24 9.98 16.19
CA GLY A 486 -15.96 8.71 16.06
C GLY A 486 -17.43 8.87 15.70
N ILE A 487 -18.12 9.84 16.31
CA ILE A 487 -19.53 10.16 16.02
C ILE A 487 -19.68 10.75 14.61
N THR A 488 -18.68 11.49 14.13
CA THR A 488 -18.69 12.17 12.81
C THR A 488 -17.97 11.38 11.71
N ASP A 489 -17.55 10.14 11.98
CA ASP A 489 -16.93 9.25 10.97
C ASP A 489 -18.00 8.58 10.09
N LEU A 490 -18.10 9.05 8.84
CA LEU A 490 -18.94 8.46 7.79
C LEU A 490 -18.58 6.99 7.47
N SER A 491 -17.41 6.52 7.92
CA SER A 491 -16.89 5.16 7.76
C SER A 491 -16.79 4.39 9.08
N PHE A 492 -17.64 4.70 10.07
CA PHE A 492 -17.59 4.05 11.39
C PHE A 492 -17.78 2.53 11.33
N HIS A 493 -16.74 1.79 11.73
CA HIS A 493 -16.78 0.33 11.88
C HIS A 493 -16.31 -0.09 13.28
N ALA A 494 -17.26 -0.52 14.13
CA ALA A 494 -16.98 -0.88 15.53
C ALA A 494 -15.83 -1.90 15.72
N VAL A 495 -15.73 -2.90 14.83
CA VAL A 495 -14.64 -3.89 14.84
C VAL A 495 -13.27 -3.22 14.59
N GLY A 496 -13.20 -2.29 13.63
CA GLY A 496 -12.00 -1.50 13.40
C GLY A 496 -11.59 -0.68 14.61
N TYR A 497 -12.56 -0.01 15.25
CA TYR A 497 -12.34 0.81 16.44
C TYR A 497 -11.86 -0.04 17.62
N ALA A 498 -12.43 -1.23 17.82
CA ALA A 498 -11.93 -2.20 18.80
C ALA A 498 -10.47 -2.59 18.52
N TRP A 499 -10.12 -2.94 17.27
CA TRP A 499 -8.73 -3.23 16.88
C TRP A 499 -7.79 -2.05 17.16
N GLN A 500 -8.23 -0.81 16.89
CA GLN A 500 -7.42 0.38 17.16
C GLN A 500 -7.25 0.67 18.65
N ILE A 501 -8.27 0.41 19.48
CA ILE A 501 -8.16 0.53 20.93
C ILE A 501 -7.15 -0.49 21.47
N ILE A 502 -7.20 -1.75 21.02
CA ILE A 502 -6.20 -2.77 21.37
C ILE A 502 -4.81 -2.33 20.90
N ASN A 503 -4.69 -1.76 19.70
CA ASN A 503 -3.44 -1.18 19.20
C ASN A 503 -2.88 -0.08 20.13
N CYS A 504 -3.75 0.80 20.62
CA CYS A 504 -3.38 1.85 21.57
C CYS A 504 -2.91 1.28 22.92
N PHE A 505 -3.55 0.22 23.43
CA PHE A 505 -3.10 -0.48 24.64
C PHE A 505 -1.72 -1.12 24.45
N LEU A 506 -1.49 -1.83 23.34
CA LEU A 506 -0.19 -2.44 23.04
C LEU A 506 0.90 -1.37 22.84
N THR A 507 0.57 -0.26 22.19
CA THR A 507 1.50 0.87 22.01
C THR A 507 1.90 1.50 23.34
N ALA A 508 0.95 1.74 24.26
CA ALA A 508 1.25 2.23 25.60
C ALA A 508 2.05 1.22 26.44
N SER A 509 1.79 -0.08 26.26
CA SER A 509 2.51 -1.18 26.95
C SER A 509 3.97 -1.30 26.48
N TYR A 510 4.21 -1.05 25.19
CA TYR A 510 5.54 -1.02 24.59
C TYR A 510 6.37 0.15 25.13
N SER A 511 5.80 1.36 25.16
CA SER A 511 6.57 2.60 25.41
C SER A 511 6.79 2.99 26.87
N SER A 512 6.12 2.35 27.83
CA SER A 512 6.08 2.81 29.23
C SER A 512 7.32 2.45 30.07
N GLU A 513 7.64 3.30 31.05
CA GLU A 513 8.88 3.25 31.86
C GLU A 513 8.62 2.82 33.30
N ALA A 514 9.28 1.76 33.75
CA ALA A 514 9.17 1.26 35.13
C ALA A 514 10.43 1.52 35.95
N LYS A 515 10.27 2.14 37.13
CA LYS A 515 11.28 2.12 38.19
C LYS A 515 10.94 1.04 39.21
N ARG A 516 11.98 0.39 39.76
CA ARG A 516 11.86 -0.63 40.81
C ARG A 516 11.29 0.00 42.09
N HIS A 517 10.10 -0.44 42.49
CA HIS A 517 9.78 -0.63 43.90
C HIS A 517 9.75 -2.14 44.16
N ASP A 518 10.29 -2.57 45.30
CA ASP A 518 10.47 -3.98 45.61
C ASP A 518 9.14 -4.67 45.92
N PHE A 519 8.51 -5.24 44.90
CA PHE A 519 7.50 -6.27 45.08
C PHE A 519 8.20 -7.63 45.07
N GLY A 520 8.24 -8.27 46.25
CA GLY A 520 8.99 -9.51 46.47
C GLY A 520 8.49 -10.69 45.63
N LEU A 521 9.36 -11.70 45.47
CA LEU A 521 8.99 -12.97 44.84
C LEU A 521 7.80 -13.61 45.57
N GLY A 522 6.65 -13.65 44.91
CA GLY A 522 5.42 -14.30 45.36
C GLY A 522 4.57 -14.68 44.15
N LEU A 523 4.01 -15.90 44.19
CA LEU A 523 3.38 -16.60 43.07
C LEU A 523 2.37 -15.79 42.24
N PHE A 524 2.22 -16.22 40.98
CA PHE A 524 1.08 -15.97 40.10
C PHE A 524 -0.27 -15.78 40.83
N SER A 525 -0.73 -14.53 40.99
CA SER A 525 -2.13 -14.15 40.83
C SER A 525 -2.28 -12.62 40.74
N ASN A 526 -3.43 -12.18 40.23
CA ASN A 526 -3.96 -10.82 40.34
C ASN A 526 -3.27 -9.73 39.51
N SER A 527 -3.30 -9.88 38.18
CA SER A 527 -4.20 -9.09 37.32
C SER A 527 -3.63 -8.88 35.91
N MET A 528 -4.52 -8.86 34.90
CA MET A 528 -4.20 -8.62 33.48
C MET A 528 -3.63 -7.21 33.20
N ILE A 529 -3.53 -6.38 34.24
CA ILE A 529 -2.99 -5.02 34.23
C ILE A 529 -1.44 -5.03 34.32
N CYS A 530 -0.83 -6.12 34.82
CA CYS A 530 0.63 -6.25 34.94
C CYS A 530 1.38 -6.53 33.61
N ILE A 531 0.67 -6.53 32.47
CA ILE A 531 1.24 -6.76 31.11
C ILE A 531 1.68 -5.45 30.44
N GLN A 532 1.33 -4.29 30.99
CA GLN A 532 1.97 -3.01 30.63
C GLN A 532 3.43 -2.97 31.14
N LEU A 533 4.25 -2.04 30.61
CA LEU A 533 5.62 -1.70 31.07
C LEU A 533 6.79 -2.58 30.58
N THR A 534 6.99 -2.71 29.26
CA THR A 534 8.01 -3.64 28.73
C THR A 534 9.34 -2.99 28.29
N LEU A 535 9.39 -2.08 27.30
CA LEU A 535 10.67 -1.78 26.61
C LEU A 535 11.77 -1.23 27.53
N ARG A 536 11.53 -0.15 28.30
CA ARG A 536 12.61 0.42 29.15
C ARG A 536 12.99 -0.50 30.32
N ARG A 537 12.01 -1.19 30.93
CA ARG A 537 12.27 -2.23 31.94
C ARG A 537 13.18 -3.33 31.38
N VAL A 538 12.92 -3.76 30.15
CA VAL A 538 13.72 -4.76 29.44
C VAL A 538 15.11 -4.21 29.08
N MET A 539 15.24 -2.96 28.63
CA MET A 539 16.55 -2.31 28.43
C MET A 539 17.41 -2.32 29.70
N ASP A 540 16.83 -1.95 30.84
CA ASP A 540 17.59 -1.87 32.10
C ASP A 540 17.85 -3.24 32.74
N THR A 541 16.93 -4.20 32.56
CA THR A 541 17.17 -5.61 32.96
C THR A 541 18.23 -6.25 32.06
N ALA A 542 18.21 -5.98 30.75
CA ALA A 542 19.14 -6.53 29.78
C ALA A 542 20.60 -6.15 30.09
N LYS A 543 20.86 -4.89 30.51
CA LYS A 543 22.19 -4.44 30.98
C LYS A 543 22.76 -5.29 32.13
N GLN A 544 21.89 -5.84 32.99
CA GLN A 544 22.28 -6.69 34.11
C GLN A 544 22.63 -8.13 33.68
N VAL A 545 22.30 -8.52 32.44
CA VAL A 545 22.55 -9.87 31.89
C VAL A 545 23.54 -9.91 30.72
N THR A 546 23.95 -8.74 30.19
CA THR A 546 25.06 -8.59 29.25
C THR A 546 26.42 -8.78 29.93
N LYS A 547 27.41 -9.31 29.20
CA LYS A 547 28.75 -9.59 29.76
C LYS A 547 29.54 -8.31 30.10
N SER A 548 29.32 -7.23 29.37
CA SER A 548 29.98 -5.94 29.57
C SER A 548 29.29 -5.03 30.60
N GLY A 549 28.14 -5.43 31.14
CA GLY A 549 27.31 -4.60 32.04
C GLY A 549 26.62 -3.41 31.35
N ASN A 550 26.73 -3.28 30.03
CA ASN A 550 26.06 -2.25 29.24
C ASN A 550 25.48 -2.87 27.95
N LEU A 551 24.50 -2.19 27.34
CA LEU A 551 23.89 -2.61 26.09
C LEU A 551 23.79 -1.40 25.17
N ASN A 552 24.64 -1.38 24.13
CA ASN A 552 24.71 -0.27 23.19
C ASN A 552 23.53 -0.26 22.19
N GLU A 553 23.32 0.88 21.55
CA GLU A 553 22.20 1.13 20.63
C GLU A 553 22.16 0.12 19.48
N PHE A 554 23.32 -0.20 18.89
CA PHE A 554 23.42 -1.18 17.80
C PHE A 554 23.04 -2.60 18.23
N SER A 555 23.37 -3.00 19.46
CA SER A 555 22.98 -4.31 20.02
C SER A 555 21.47 -4.38 20.30
N MET A 556 20.86 -3.28 20.75
CA MET A 556 19.40 -3.19 20.91
C MET A 556 18.68 -3.26 19.56
N VAL A 557 19.20 -2.58 18.54
CA VAL A 557 18.70 -2.66 17.15
C VAL A 557 18.83 -4.08 16.60
N LEU A 558 19.99 -4.72 16.79
CA LEU A 558 20.22 -6.10 16.35
C LEU A 558 19.28 -7.09 17.03
N LEU A 559 19.11 -7.00 18.36
CA LEU A 559 18.16 -7.80 19.14
C LEU A 559 16.73 -7.64 18.62
N ASN A 560 16.26 -6.39 18.46
CA ASN A 560 14.89 -6.12 18.07
C ASN A 560 14.58 -6.64 16.66
N ASN A 561 15.46 -6.37 15.70
CA ASN A 561 15.25 -6.82 14.33
C ASN A 561 15.40 -8.35 14.20
N SER A 562 16.38 -8.96 14.88
CA SER A 562 16.62 -10.41 14.81
C SER A 562 15.48 -11.23 15.44
N LEU A 563 14.90 -10.76 16.55
CA LEU A 563 13.79 -11.46 17.21
C LEU A 563 12.44 -11.19 16.53
N SER A 564 12.32 -10.09 15.79
CA SER A 564 11.15 -9.82 14.94
C SER A 564 11.11 -10.69 13.67
N LEU A 565 12.26 -11.20 13.17
CA LEU A 565 12.30 -12.07 11.98
C LEU A 565 11.47 -13.36 12.11
N PRO A 566 11.70 -14.26 13.09
CA PRO A 566 10.95 -15.52 13.18
C PRO A 566 9.46 -15.30 13.43
N LEU A 567 9.11 -14.27 14.21
CA LEU A 567 7.72 -13.89 14.45
C LEU A 567 7.06 -13.33 13.18
N GLY A 568 7.78 -12.51 12.41
CA GLY A 568 7.29 -11.99 11.13
C GLY A 568 7.12 -13.07 10.07
N VAL A 569 8.04 -14.04 9.98
CA VAL A 569 7.90 -15.21 9.09
C VAL A 569 6.67 -16.06 9.46
N LEU A 570 6.42 -16.26 10.75
CA LEU A 570 5.19 -16.92 11.21
C LEU A 570 3.93 -16.17 10.73
N LEU A 571 3.94 -14.84 10.79
CA LEU A 571 2.81 -14.04 10.27
C LEU A 571 2.66 -14.12 8.75
N VAL A 572 3.76 -14.08 7.98
CA VAL A 572 3.72 -14.25 6.51
C VAL A 572 3.04 -15.57 6.12
N ILE A 573 3.24 -16.63 6.91
CA ILE A 573 2.56 -17.93 6.74
C ILE A 573 1.09 -17.84 7.17
N VAL A 574 0.80 -17.32 8.37
CA VAL A 574 -0.58 -17.23 8.92
C VAL A 574 -1.51 -16.38 8.07
N PHE A 575 -0.99 -15.31 7.45
CA PHE A 575 -1.73 -14.44 6.53
C PHE A 575 -1.65 -14.87 5.06
N ASN A 576 -0.98 -15.99 4.77
CA ASN A 576 -0.81 -16.57 3.43
C ASN A 576 -0.21 -15.63 2.37
N GLU A 577 0.62 -14.64 2.78
CA GLU A 577 1.32 -13.76 1.85
C GLU A 577 2.31 -14.54 0.94
N VAL A 578 2.72 -15.76 1.36
CA VAL A 578 3.59 -16.67 0.58
C VAL A 578 3.02 -16.94 -0.81
N ASP A 579 1.70 -17.14 -0.93
CA ASP A 579 1.08 -17.43 -2.23
C ASP A 579 1.16 -16.21 -3.17
N TYR A 580 0.85 -15.02 -2.66
CA TYR A 580 1.03 -13.75 -3.38
C TYR A 580 2.48 -13.54 -3.82
N LEU A 581 3.45 -13.73 -2.91
CA LEU A 581 4.88 -13.59 -3.21
C LEU A 581 5.34 -14.54 -4.31
N SER A 582 4.81 -15.77 -4.36
CA SER A 582 5.18 -16.75 -5.39
C SER A 582 4.69 -16.35 -6.80
N ARG A 583 3.58 -15.62 -6.87
CA ARG A 583 2.89 -15.24 -8.12
C ARG A 583 3.26 -13.85 -8.62
N THR A 584 3.62 -12.92 -7.72
CA THR A 584 3.79 -11.51 -8.08
C THR A 584 5.00 -11.27 -9.02
N PRO A 585 4.81 -10.60 -10.17
CA PRO A 585 5.91 -10.30 -11.10
C PRO A 585 6.89 -9.24 -10.56
N LEU A 586 6.50 -8.50 -9.51
CA LEU A 586 7.28 -7.41 -8.92
C LEU A 586 8.66 -7.87 -8.42
N LEU A 587 8.76 -9.08 -7.87
CA LEU A 587 10.02 -9.68 -7.42
C LEU A 587 11.01 -9.99 -8.56
N ARG A 588 10.61 -9.83 -9.83
CA ARG A 588 11.52 -9.95 -10.99
C ARG A 588 12.07 -8.59 -11.46
N LEU A 589 11.64 -7.47 -10.88
CA LEU A 589 12.04 -6.12 -11.28
C LEU A 589 13.21 -5.60 -10.43
N PRO A 590 14.38 -5.27 -11.03
CA PRO A 590 15.51 -4.73 -10.28
C PRO A 590 15.22 -3.38 -9.60
N SER A 591 14.39 -2.54 -10.22
CA SER A 591 13.95 -1.27 -9.65
C SER A 591 13.11 -1.44 -8.38
N PHE A 592 12.28 -2.49 -8.31
CA PHE A 592 11.52 -2.83 -7.11
C PHE A 592 12.47 -3.23 -5.97
N TRP A 593 13.42 -4.13 -6.23
CA TRP A 593 14.44 -4.53 -5.23
C TRP A 593 15.29 -3.37 -4.72
N LEU A 594 15.61 -2.38 -5.55
CA LEU A 594 16.31 -1.16 -5.12
C LEU A 594 15.48 -0.37 -4.10
N VAL A 595 14.20 -0.11 -4.40
CA VAL A 595 13.29 0.62 -3.49
C VAL A 595 13.00 -0.18 -2.22
N MET A 596 12.77 -1.49 -2.33
CA MET A 596 12.63 -2.41 -1.19
C MET A 596 13.85 -2.34 -0.27
N THR A 597 15.07 -2.37 -0.82
CA THR A 597 16.31 -2.36 -0.03
C THR A 597 16.58 -0.98 0.58
N LEU A 598 16.25 0.11 -0.13
CA LEU A 598 16.25 1.46 0.43
C LEU A 598 15.27 1.58 1.62
N SER A 599 14.09 0.99 1.52
CA SER A 599 13.14 0.91 2.65
C SER A 599 13.72 0.12 3.83
N GLY A 600 14.53 -0.91 3.58
CA GLY A 600 15.26 -1.65 4.62
C GLY A 600 16.29 -0.80 5.36
N PHE A 601 17.05 0.04 4.65
CA PHE A 601 17.95 1.00 5.29
C PHE A 601 17.21 2.08 6.08
N LEU A 602 16.02 2.51 5.64
CA LEU A 602 15.16 3.39 6.43
C LEU A 602 14.56 2.68 7.66
N GLY A 603 14.25 1.38 7.55
CA GLY A 603 13.86 0.51 8.67
C GLY A 603 14.94 0.38 9.74
N LEU A 604 16.21 0.26 9.30
CA LEU A 604 17.37 0.34 10.19
C LEU A 604 17.48 1.72 10.84
N ALA A 605 17.34 2.80 10.06
CA ALA A 605 17.44 4.17 10.55
C ALA A 605 16.39 4.48 11.62
N ILE A 606 15.11 4.15 11.40
CA ILE A 606 14.04 4.36 12.39
C ILE A 606 14.22 3.47 13.63
N SER A 607 14.70 2.23 13.47
CA SER A 607 15.03 1.34 14.60
C SER A 607 16.15 1.93 15.47
N PHE A 608 17.18 2.50 14.84
CA PHE A 608 18.31 3.11 15.56
C PHE A 608 17.92 4.44 16.22
N THR A 609 17.28 5.35 15.49
CA THR A 609 16.94 6.69 16.02
C THR A 609 15.90 6.61 17.13
N SER A 610 14.94 5.68 17.06
CA SER A 610 13.98 5.46 18.15
C SER A 610 14.65 4.97 19.44
N MET A 611 15.53 3.97 19.36
CA MET A 611 16.29 3.47 20.52
C MET A 611 17.25 4.53 21.07
N TRP A 612 17.95 5.26 20.21
CA TRP A 612 18.85 6.36 20.60
C TRP A 612 18.09 7.50 21.29
N PHE A 613 16.95 7.93 20.73
CA PHE A 613 16.12 8.98 21.32
C PHE A 613 15.50 8.56 22.66
N LEU A 614 15.03 7.31 22.77
CA LEU A 614 14.52 6.74 24.02
C LEU A 614 15.62 6.62 25.09
N HIS A 615 16.85 6.28 24.69
CA HIS A 615 18.01 6.25 25.59
C HIS A 615 18.30 7.64 26.16
N GLN A 616 18.28 8.67 25.31
CA GLN A 616 18.61 10.06 25.65
C GLN A 616 17.52 10.83 26.42
N THR A 617 16.24 10.41 26.36
CA THR A 617 15.12 11.21 26.91
C THR A 617 14.18 10.50 27.89
N GLY A 618 13.77 9.26 27.62
CA GLY A 618 12.79 8.51 28.42
C GLY A 618 11.38 8.41 27.80
N ALA A 619 10.58 7.50 28.37
CA ALA A 619 9.33 6.99 27.79
C ALA A 619 8.31 8.08 27.42
N THR A 620 8.01 8.97 28.37
CA THR A 620 6.98 10.00 28.18
C THR A 620 7.37 10.96 27.05
N THR A 621 8.67 11.26 26.85
CA THR A 621 9.15 12.12 25.75
C THR A 621 9.10 11.39 24.41
N TYR A 622 9.47 10.11 24.41
CA TYR A 622 9.35 9.25 23.23
C TYR A 622 7.90 9.17 22.72
N SER A 623 6.92 8.91 23.61
CA SER A 623 5.48 8.88 23.27
C SER A 623 4.96 10.24 22.80
N LEU A 624 5.44 11.33 23.42
CA LEU A 624 5.10 12.71 23.08
C LEU A 624 5.56 13.06 21.66
N VAL A 625 6.84 12.87 21.32
CA VAL A 625 7.35 13.14 19.96
C VAL A 625 6.76 12.17 18.94
N GLY A 626 6.57 10.90 19.31
CA GLY A 626 5.84 9.92 18.51
C GLY A 626 4.39 10.32 18.23
N SER A 627 3.79 11.20 19.04
CA SER A 627 2.46 11.77 18.79
C SER A 627 2.51 13.06 17.98
N LEU A 628 3.51 13.92 18.17
CA LEU A 628 3.71 15.09 17.30
C LEU A 628 4.02 14.67 15.84
N ASN A 629 4.81 13.61 15.67
CA ASN A 629 5.17 13.05 14.36
C ASN A 629 3.98 12.42 13.60
N LYS A 630 2.80 12.31 14.24
CA LYS A 630 1.54 11.95 13.58
C LYS A 630 0.87 13.12 12.86
N ILE A 631 1.20 14.37 13.20
CA ILE A 631 0.62 15.56 12.57
C ILE A 631 0.96 15.60 11.06
N PRO A 632 2.23 15.45 10.64
CA PRO A 632 2.56 15.35 9.21
C PRO A 632 1.91 14.16 8.52
N LEU A 633 1.76 13.02 9.21
CA LEU A 633 1.08 11.83 8.68
C LEU A 633 -0.41 12.09 8.42
N SER A 634 -1.12 12.74 9.33
CA SER A 634 -2.54 13.08 9.15
C SER A 634 -2.73 14.09 8.02
N VAL A 635 -1.87 15.11 7.95
CA VAL A 635 -1.90 16.14 6.89
C VAL A 635 -1.58 15.52 5.52
N ALA A 636 -0.51 14.73 5.42
CA ALA A 636 -0.18 13.98 4.21
C ALA A 636 -1.26 12.94 3.86
N GLY A 637 -1.94 12.36 4.87
CA GLY A 637 -3.06 11.46 4.69
C GLY A 637 -4.23 12.14 3.96
N ILE A 638 -4.70 13.26 4.50
CA ILE A 638 -5.79 14.05 3.93
C ILE A 638 -5.41 14.59 2.53
N LEU A 639 -4.22 15.19 2.39
CA LEU A 639 -3.78 15.81 1.13
C LEU A 639 -3.47 14.81 0.01
N LEU A 640 -2.82 13.67 0.31
CA LEU A 640 -2.34 12.72 -0.71
C LEU A 640 -3.31 11.56 -0.99
N PHE A 641 -4.35 11.36 -0.19
CA PHE A 641 -5.37 10.33 -0.45
C PHE A 641 -6.77 10.89 -0.70
N LYS A 642 -6.97 12.23 -0.63
CA LYS A 642 -8.26 12.91 -0.88
C LYS A 642 -9.46 12.27 -0.15
N VAL A 643 -9.23 11.84 1.10
CA VAL A 643 -10.25 11.18 1.93
C VAL A 643 -11.41 12.15 2.16
N PRO A 644 -12.69 11.73 2.01
CA PRO A 644 -13.84 12.57 2.27
C PRO A 644 -13.98 12.80 3.78
N THR A 645 -13.41 13.89 4.29
CA THR A 645 -13.61 14.29 5.68
C THR A 645 -14.71 15.33 5.74
N SER A 646 -15.80 15.06 6.46
CA SER A 646 -16.80 16.09 6.79
C SER A 646 -16.10 17.26 7.51
N LEU A 647 -16.68 18.46 7.47
CA LEU A 647 -16.09 19.62 8.15
C LEU A 647 -15.92 19.35 9.67
N GLU A 648 -16.88 18.64 10.26
CA GLU A 648 -16.91 18.24 11.67
C GLU A 648 -15.85 17.18 12.02
N ASN A 649 -15.65 16.16 11.16
CA ASN A 649 -14.58 15.17 11.33
C ASN A 649 -13.21 15.84 11.14
N SER A 650 -13.07 16.69 10.12
CA SER A 650 -11.85 17.50 9.88
C SER A 650 -11.50 18.38 11.09
N ALA A 651 -12.50 19.03 11.70
CA ALA A 651 -12.34 19.80 12.92
C ALA A 651 -11.97 18.91 14.12
N SER A 652 -12.61 17.76 14.28
CA SER A 652 -12.31 16.77 15.33
C SER A 652 -10.87 16.25 15.23
N ILE A 653 -10.39 15.95 14.02
CA ILE A 653 -9.00 15.55 13.72
C ILE A 653 -8.03 16.67 14.10
N PHE A 654 -8.27 17.89 13.60
CA PHE A 654 -7.43 19.06 13.89
C PHE A 654 -7.35 19.36 15.40
N PHE A 655 -8.49 19.29 16.10
CA PHE A 655 -8.58 19.50 17.54
C PHE A 655 -7.80 18.43 18.34
N GLY A 656 -7.86 17.16 17.92
CA GLY A 656 -7.09 16.07 18.54
C GLY A 656 -5.59 16.20 18.36
N LEU A 657 -5.15 16.68 17.20
CA LEU A 657 -3.75 16.98 16.93
C LEU A 657 -3.26 18.17 17.78
N LEU A 658 -4.07 19.23 17.91
CA LEU A 658 -3.79 20.36 18.82
C LEU A 658 -3.75 19.93 20.30
N ALA A 659 -4.67 19.06 20.74
CA ALA A 659 -4.65 18.49 22.08
C ALA A 659 -3.34 17.69 22.34
N GLY A 660 -2.83 16.98 21.32
CA GLY A 660 -1.51 16.37 21.32
C GLY A 660 -0.37 17.36 21.58
N VAL A 661 -0.39 18.52 20.93
CA VAL A 661 0.58 19.62 21.15
C VAL A 661 0.43 20.23 22.55
N PHE A 662 -0.79 20.40 23.04
CA PHE A 662 -1.04 20.94 24.37
C PHE A 662 -0.56 19.98 25.48
N PHE A 663 -0.79 18.67 25.33
CA PHE A 663 -0.24 17.63 26.22
C PHE A 663 1.28 17.64 26.22
N ALA A 664 1.89 17.76 25.04
CA ALA A 664 3.34 17.86 24.91
C ALA A 664 3.89 19.05 25.72
N ARG A 665 3.26 20.23 25.58
CA ARG A 665 3.64 21.44 26.32
C ARG A 665 3.41 21.31 27.82
N ALA A 666 2.28 20.72 28.24
CA ALA A 666 1.98 20.48 29.65
C ALA A 666 3.02 19.54 30.29
N LYS A 667 3.41 18.44 29.62
CA LYS A 667 4.44 17.52 30.09
C LYS A 667 5.84 18.11 30.15
N MET A 668 6.19 19.04 29.25
CA MET A 668 7.45 19.78 29.37
C MET A 668 7.46 20.71 30.59
N TRP A 669 6.32 21.37 30.88
CA TRP A 669 6.20 22.27 32.03
C TRP A 669 6.24 21.50 33.36
N GLU A 670 5.49 20.41 33.48
CA GLU A 670 5.50 19.51 34.64
C GLU A 670 6.93 19.08 35.00
N ARG A 671 7.75 18.75 33.99
CA ARG A 671 9.17 18.41 34.21
C ARG A 671 9.98 19.58 34.78
N SER A 672 9.82 20.79 34.25
CA SER A 672 10.51 22.00 34.73
C SER A 672 10.09 22.47 36.13
N GLN A 673 9.08 21.86 36.74
CA GLN A 673 8.69 22.06 38.14
C GLN A 673 9.13 20.91 39.06
N SER A 674 9.57 19.79 38.48
CA SER A 674 9.92 18.55 39.21
C SER A 674 11.42 18.30 39.36
N GLY A 675 12.25 19.15 38.78
CA GLY A 675 13.70 19.18 38.90
C GLY A 675 14.18 20.60 39.16
#